data_AF-A0A969YQ72-F1
#
_entry.id   AF-A0A969YQ72-F1
#
_cell.length_a   1.000
_cell.length_b   1.000
_cell.length_c   1.000
_cell.angle_alpha   90.00
_cell.angle_beta   90.00
_cell.angle_gamma   90.00
#
_symmetry.space_group_name_H-M   'P 1'
#
loop_
_entity.id
_entity.type
_entity.pdbx_description
1 polymer ?
#
loop_
_entity_poly.entity_id
_entity_poly.type
_entity_poly.pdbx_seq_one_letter_code
_entity_poly.pdbx_strand_id
1 'polypeptide(L)'
;MILNWKTMKAIINPEKLVVELSVSLGQKGEASEEVIQSLLSLSRHNNPSIREAAIQLLLHPPVSDELSFHRRLIVAAVRDPVSKRRLPVVLAEFLLDALAVVGSTSAEKHGSSSAGALLNAAAVVLGRGLFRKPISLQDLLYWISPRLLFGLLSCRQPVWKNRWRVARKRILRASASSPEMTLTLRDLQTVCPEGRISAGLRKGPRRWLVTGRSLLFKEIVRSIPIIIPVDEKTDCAERLCAHVRAFPGETLPISSISWWGGKGSRTFRFWERIIDLQTEELRGIRAFVREASRRTRRVILSLHNATLAAAGGWAFEPLDHSFPSLSSWASFVAVTRSAEQRPRESRMPDARIMEELRKQWEKRLVTPHLIHALWQSRVRSVFDPSWTIHHERDLALAMERVEMETLTLHSSAARCSWQSTVAPHQRRSVGEILHWMEERRRLSGFGYDLLAAFIREGQKLLSSGCIESFVLPWIDKFFISSHREQDSHYLPILLRWLWDRDVDPIVIFWEDTSHCVTPSFKLALDRMKSRNLPVRGIGVFDEEGSKREEALSIVCNTHHETQLFSLRPFDDAHNPIALSRLLEKKDPRLFRPYDSSWKDNLCFLYAGTQVAPLLSVQCDGEGFSSWVAVDHHRLPFGTYFRWRLRRGVLGYTGTFTQPVSIQYAAWANLL
;
A
#
# COMPACT_ATOMS: atom_id res chain seq x y z
N MET A 1 -41.19 -2.68 -37.21
CA MET A 1 -40.39 -2.25 -36.04
C MET A 1 -41.16 -1.17 -35.31
N ILE A 2 -41.82 -1.52 -34.21
CA ILE A 2 -42.49 -0.53 -33.35
C ILE A 2 -41.40 0.04 -32.43
N LEU A 3 -41.08 1.33 -32.59
CA LEU A 3 -40.20 2.04 -31.65
C LEU A 3 -40.87 2.01 -30.27
N ASN A 4 -40.19 1.47 -29.26
CA ASN A 4 -40.68 1.47 -27.87
C ASN A 4 -41.03 2.92 -27.45
N TRP A 5 -42.22 3.11 -26.86
CA TRP A 5 -42.77 4.39 -26.38
C TRP A 5 -41.78 5.26 -25.59
N LYS A 6 -40.92 4.68 -24.76
CA LYS A 6 -39.87 5.42 -24.01
C LYS A 6 -38.75 5.94 -24.93
N THR A 7 -38.45 5.21 -26.00
CA THR A 7 -37.50 5.64 -27.06
C THR A 7 -38.05 6.84 -27.82
N MET A 8 -39.37 6.90 -28.07
CA MET A 8 -40.03 8.08 -28.64
C MET A 8 -40.02 9.26 -27.66
N LYS A 9 -40.31 9.05 -26.37
CA LYS A 9 -40.21 10.10 -25.33
C LYS A 9 -38.80 10.68 -25.20
N ALA A 10 -37.75 9.86 -25.31
CA ALA A 10 -36.36 10.30 -25.25
C ALA A 10 -35.99 11.27 -26.39
N ILE A 11 -36.71 11.21 -27.51
CA ILE A 11 -36.53 12.11 -28.66
C ILE A 11 -37.31 13.42 -28.46
N ILE A 12 -38.43 13.38 -27.72
CA ILE A 12 -39.37 14.52 -27.58
C ILE A 12 -39.07 15.38 -26.34
N ASN A 13 -38.72 14.79 -25.20
CA ASN A 13 -38.32 15.52 -23.98
C ASN A 13 -37.37 14.71 -23.08
N PRO A 14 -36.06 14.69 -23.39
CA PRO A 14 -35.07 13.88 -22.68
C PRO A 14 -34.82 14.32 -21.23
N GLU A 15 -34.98 15.60 -20.89
CA GLU A 15 -34.80 16.10 -19.51
C GLU A 15 -35.90 15.57 -18.58
N LYS A 16 -37.16 15.66 -19.03
CA LYS A 16 -38.30 15.10 -18.31
C LYS A 16 -38.14 13.58 -18.13
N LEU A 17 -37.62 12.89 -19.15
CA LEU A 17 -37.39 11.45 -19.08
C LEU A 17 -36.33 11.08 -18.02
N VAL A 18 -35.23 11.81 -17.90
CA VAL A 18 -34.20 11.55 -16.85
C VAL A 18 -34.82 11.66 -15.45
N VAL A 19 -35.64 12.70 -15.22
CA VAL A 19 -36.35 12.89 -13.94
C VAL A 19 -37.36 11.77 -13.69
N GLU A 20 -38.18 11.41 -14.69
CA GLU A 20 -39.13 10.28 -14.60
C GLU A 20 -38.41 8.96 -14.25
N LEU A 21 -37.24 8.70 -14.85
CA LEU A 21 -36.44 7.51 -14.58
C LEU A 21 -35.83 7.54 -13.17
N SER A 22 -35.35 8.69 -12.70
CA SER A 22 -34.84 8.85 -11.33
C SER A 22 -35.92 8.56 -10.29
N VAL A 23 -37.12 9.12 -10.48
CA VAL A 23 -38.27 8.88 -9.58
C VAL A 23 -38.68 7.41 -9.62
N SER A 24 -38.73 6.80 -10.80
CA SER A 24 -39.06 5.38 -10.95
C SER A 24 -38.05 4.46 -10.25
N LEU A 25 -36.76 4.80 -10.24
CA LEU A 25 -35.73 4.04 -9.53
C LEU A 25 -35.91 4.14 -8.02
N GLY A 26 -36.17 5.34 -7.51
CA GLY A 26 -36.41 5.59 -6.08
C GLY A 26 -37.66 4.91 -5.52
N GLN A 27 -38.75 4.88 -6.30
CA GLN A 27 -40.04 4.33 -5.84
C GLN A 27 -40.12 2.81 -5.90
N LYS A 28 -39.53 2.18 -6.92
CA LYS A 28 -39.67 0.72 -7.13
C LYS A 28 -38.61 -0.10 -6.42
N GLY A 29 -37.53 0.52 -5.92
CA GLY A 29 -36.38 -0.17 -5.32
C GLY A 29 -35.56 -1.02 -6.30
N GLU A 30 -36.08 -1.33 -7.48
CA GLU A 30 -35.43 -2.11 -8.52
C GLU A 30 -35.56 -1.48 -9.92
N ALA A 31 -34.50 -1.66 -10.73
CA ALA A 31 -34.49 -1.19 -12.12
C ALA A 31 -34.87 -2.28 -13.11
N SER A 32 -35.94 -2.03 -13.87
CA SER A 32 -36.25 -2.84 -15.06
C SER A 32 -35.17 -2.69 -16.14
N GLU A 33 -34.97 -3.72 -16.96
CA GLU A 33 -34.02 -3.70 -18.09
C GLU A 33 -34.27 -2.52 -19.03
N GLU A 34 -35.53 -2.13 -19.25
CA GLU A 34 -35.92 -0.97 -20.06
C GLU A 34 -35.39 0.37 -19.51
N VAL A 35 -35.38 0.53 -18.17
CA VAL A 35 -34.87 1.75 -17.52
C VAL A 35 -33.37 1.85 -17.75
N ILE A 36 -32.64 0.75 -17.59
CA ILE A 36 -31.20 0.68 -17.82
C ILE A 36 -30.88 0.98 -19.30
N GLN A 37 -31.60 0.38 -20.24
CA GLN A 37 -31.41 0.65 -21.68
C GLN A 37 -31.70 2.11 -22.04
N SER A 38 -32.73 2.71 -21.44
CA SER A 38 -33.06 4.13 -21.64
C SER A 38 -31.94 5.03 -21.12
N LEU A 39 -31.41 4.76 -19.93
CA LEU A 39 -30.27 5.48 -19.37
C LEU A 39 -28.99 5.29 -20.18
N LEU A 40 -28.70 4.07 -20.67
CA LEU A 40 -27.59 3.81 -21.58
C LEU A 40 -27.72 4.61 -22.89
N SER A 41 -28.92 4.74 -23.43
CA SER A 41 -29.20 5.63 -24.56
C SER A 41 -28.93 7.10 -24.24
N LEU A 42 -29.47 7.62 -23.13
CA LEU A 42 -29.32 9.00 -22.70
C LEU A 42 -27.88 9.37 -22.31
N SER A 43 -27.09 8.41 -21.83
CA SER A 43 -25.65 8.59 -21.57
C SER A 43 -24.85 8.95 -22.83
N ARG A 44 -25.44 8.80 -24.01
CA ARG A 44 -24.83 9.12 -25.31
C ARG A 44 -25.43 10.38 -25.95
N HIS A 45 -26.28 11.10 -25.21
CA HIS A 45 -26.94 12.29 -25.70
C HIS A 45 -25.93 13.42 -25.96
N ASN A 46 -26.22 14.26 -26.97
CA ASN A 46 -25.34 15.36 -27.37
C ASN A 46 -25.26 16.45 -26.28
N ASN A 47 -26.39 16.75 -25.63
CA ASN A 47 -26.45 17.68 -24.49
C ASN A 47 -25.67 17.12 -23.27
N PRO A 48 -24.62 17.82 -22.78
CA PRO A 48 -23.83 17.40 -21.62
C PRO A 48 -24.64 17.18 -20.35
N SER A 49 -25.61 18.03 -20.04
CA SER A 49 -26.38 17.94 -18.78
C SER A 49 -27.22 16.68 -18.71
N ILE A 50 -27.90 16.33 -19.80
CA ILE A 50 -28.67 15.07 -19.91
C ILE A 50 -27.75 13.86 -19.82
N ARG A 51 -26.61 13.93 -20.51
CA ARG A 51 -25.61 12.86 -20.52
C ARG A 51 -25.04 12.62 -19.12
N GLU A 52 -24.62 13.66 -18.43
CA GLU A 52 -24.05 13.59 -17.08
C GLU A 52 -25.07 13.09 -16.06
N ALA A 53 -26.31 13.58 -16.11
CA ALA A 53 -27.38 13.12 -15.23
C ALA A 53 -27.69 11.62 -15.46
N ALA A 54 -27.73 11.17 -16.72
CA ALA A 54 -27.91 9.75 -17.03
C ALA A 54 -26.73 8.89 -16.55
N ILE A 55 -25.48 9.37 -16.70
CA ILE A 55 -24.29 8.68 -16.19
C ILE A 55 -24.32 8.60 -14.67
N GLN A 56 -24.69 9.69 -13.98
CA GLN A 56 -24.82 9.70 -12.52
C GLN A 56 -25.87 8.69 -12.04
N LEU A 57 -27.04 8.61 -12.70
CA LEU A 57 -28.05 7.60 -12.34
C LEU A 57 -27.63 6.16 -12.64
N LEU A 58 -26.76 5.94 -13.64
CA LEU A 58 -26.19 4.62 -13.92
C LEU A 58 -25.13 4.20 -12.90
N LEU A 59 -24.31 5.15 -12.42
CA LEU A 59 -23.21 4.86 -11.49
C LEU A 59 -23.65 4.92 -10.03
N HIS A 60 -24.60 5.79 -9.70
CA HIS A 60 -25.15 6.02 -8.36
C HIS A 60 -26.68 6.00 -8.40
N PRO A 61 -27.29 4.85 -8.73
CA PRO A 61 -28.74 4.72 -8.79
C PRO A 61 -29.36 4.93 -7.41
N PRO A 62 -30.49 5.66 -7.29
CA PRO A 62 -31.21 5.82 -6.03
C PRO A 62 -32.04 4.56 -5.71
N VAL A 63 -31.39 3.39 -5.61
CA VAL A 63 -31.99 2.09 -5.30
C VAL A 63 -31.45 1.55 -3.98
N SER A 64 -32.17 0.62 -3.36
CA SER A 64 -31.74 -0.03 -2.11
C SER A 64 -30.59 -1.03 -2.33
N ASP A 65 -30.54 -1.69 -3.50
CA ASP A 65 -29.48 -2.62 -3.89
C ASP A 65 -28.74 -2.17 -5.15
N GLU A 66 -27.72 -1.33 -4.93
CA GLU A 66 -26.85 -0.77 -5.97
C GLU A 66 -26.05 -1.86 -6.71
N LEU A 67 -25.61 -2.92 -6.02
CA LEU A 67 -24.79 -3.99 -6.64
C LEU A 67 -25.62 -4.83 -7.61
N SER A 68 -26.86 -5.19 -7.24
CA SER A 68 -27.78 -5.87 -8.16
C SER A 68 -28.14 -5.00 -9.36
N PHE A 69 -28.26 -3.68 -9.18
CA PHE A 69 -28.40 -2.74 -10.30
C PHE A 69 -27.18 -2.78 -11.22
N HIS A 70 -25.97 -2.64 -10.68
CA HIS A 70 -24.73 -2.67 -11.46
C HIS A 70 -24.53 -3.99 -12.21
N ARG A 71 -24.89 -5.13 -11.61
CA ARG A 71 -24.91 -6.42 -12.31
C ARG A 71 -25.80 -6.41 -13.55
N ARG A 72 -27.02 -5.89 -13.42
CA ARG A 72 -27.95 -5.74 -14.55
C ARG A 72 -27.40 -4.75 -15.60
N LEU A 73 -26.77 -3.65 -15.16
CA LEU A 73 -26.12 -2.68 -16.04
C LEU A 73 -25.01 -3.30 -16.88
N ILE A 74 -24.13 -4.11 -16.30
CA ILE A 74 -23.06 -4.80 -17.05
C ILE A 74 -23.67 -5.70 -18.12
N VAL A 75 -24.66 -6.53 -17.76
CA VAL A 75 -25.34 -7.43 -18.70
C VAL A 75 -26.00 -6.64 -19.84
N ALA A 76 -26.69 -5.54 -19.52
CA ALA A 76 -27.34 -4.67 -20.49
C ALA A 76 -26.32 -3.99 -21.43
N ALA A 77 -25.19 -3.52 -20.90
CA ALA A 77 -24.12 -2.88 -21.67
C ALA A 77 -23.41 -3.85 -22.62
N VAL A 78 -23.22 -5.11 -22.22
CA VAL A 78 -22.68 -6.18 -23.08
C VAL A 78 -23.63 -6.48 -24.25
N ARG A 79 -24.93 -6.55 -23.96
CA ARG A 79 -25.97 -6.91 -24.92
C ARG A 79 -26.27 -5.79 -25.93
N ASP A 80 -26.08 -4.52 -25.56
CA ASP A 80 -26.32 -3.39 -26.47
C ASP A 80 -25.27 -3.32 -27.60
N PRO A 81 -25.63 -3.60 -28.87
CA PRO A 81 -24.70 -3.55 -30.00
C PRO A 81 -24.23 -2.12 -30.31
N VAL A 82 -25.01 -1.09 -29.96
CA VAL A 82 -24.68 0.33 -30.16
C VAL A 82 -23.70 0.83 -29.08
N SER A 83 -23.75 0.25 -27.87
CA SER A 83 -22.80 0.53 -26.78
C SER A 83 -21.35 0.17 -27.15
N LYS A 84 -21.11 -0.74 -28.10
CA LYS A 84 -19.75 -1.21 -28.44
C LYS A 84 -18.83 -0.15 -29.06
N ARG A 85 -19.32 1.02 -29.48
CA ARG A 85 -18.52 2.07 -30.13
C ARG A 85 -18.66 3.48 -29.55
N ARG A 86 -19.59 3.72 -28.61
CA ARG A 86 -19.94 5.06 -28.11
C ARG A 86 -20.23 5.12 -26.61
N LEU A 87 -19.68 4.22 -25.80
CA LEU A 87 -19.82 4.33 -24.34
C LEU A 87 -19.08 5.60 -23.86
N PRO A 88 -19.66 6.35 -22.90
CA PRO A 88 -18.93 7.38 -22.17
C PRO A 88 -17.68 6.79 -21.52
N VAL A 89 -16.60 7.56 -21.46
CA VAL A 89 -15.31 7.12 -20.87
C VAL A 89 -15.50 6.60 -19.46
N VAL A 90 -16.19 7.33 -18.59
CA VAL A 90 -16.42 6.95 -17.19
C VAL A 90 -17.15 5.61 -17.08
N LEU A 91 -18.15 5.37 -17.94
CA LEU A 91 -18.88 4.11 -17.95
C LEU A 91 -18.00 2.96 -18.48
N ALA A 92 -17.16 3.22 -19.49
CA ALA A 92 -16.20 2.22 -19.97
C ALA A 92 -15.14 1.88 -18.91
N GLU A 93 -14.71 2.84 -18.09
CA GLU A 93 -13.82 2.62 -16.95
C GLU A 93 -14.50 1.79 -15.86
N PHE A 94 -15.72 2.15 -15.48
CA PHE A 94 -16.53 1.40 -14.52
C PHE A 94 -16.71 -0.07 -14.94
N LEU A 95 -17.12 -0.31 -16.19
CA LEU A 95 -17.34 -1.67 -16.70
C LEU A 95 -16.04 -2.50 -16.71
N LEU A 96 -14.91 -1.85 -17.02
CA LEU A 96 -13.59 -2.49 -16.99
C LEU A 96 -13.17 -2.81 -15.55
N ASP A 97 -13.37 -1.90 -14.63
CA ASP A 97 -13.10 -2.13 -13.20
C ASP A 97 -13.98 -3.26 -12.68
N ALA A 98 -15.24 -3.34 -13.10
CA ALA A 98 -16.13 -4.41 -12.72
C ALA A 98 -15.65 -5.78 -13.23
N LEU A 99 -15.21 -5.87 -14.49
CA LEU A 99 -14.55 -7.11 -14.97
C LEU A 99 -13.32 -7.48 -14.13
N ALA A 100 -12.53 -6.49 -13.71
CA ALA A 100 -11.31 -6.70 -12.94
C ALA A 100 -11.56 -7.07 -11.47
N VAL A 101 -12.70 -6.67 -10.91
CA VAL A 101 -13.13 -7.08 -9.55
C VAL A 101 -13.68 -8.51 -9.58
N VAL A 102 -14.52 -8.83 -10.56
CA VAL A 102 -15.12 -10.17 -10.74
C VAL A 102 -14.06 -11.22 -11.07
N GLY A 103 -13.05 -10.84 -11.86
CA GLY A 103 -11.98 -11.74 -12.30
C GLY A 103 -12.47 -12.76 -13.34
N SER A 104 -11.55 -13.53 -13.91
CA SER A 104 -11.91 -14.60 -14.84
C SER A 104 -12.20 -15.90 -14.09
N THR A 105 -13.47 -16.28 -13.97
CA THR A 105 -13.81 -17.60 -13.43
C THR A 105 -13.44 -18.73 -14.39
N SER A 106 -13.17 -19.91 -13.83
CA SER A 106 -12.76 -21.11 -14.60
C SER A 106 -13.79 -21.50 -15.67
N ALA A 107 -15.08 -21.25 -15.43
CA ALA A 107 -16.17 -21.52 -16.37
C ALA A 107 -16.15 -20.58 -17.59
N GLU A 108 -15.72 -19.32 -17.45
CA GLU A 108 -15.67 -18.36 -18.57
C GLU A 108 -14.38 -18.42 -19.40
N LYS A 109 -13.30 -19.00 -18.86
CA LYS A 109 -12.01 -19.13 -19.55
C LYS A 109 -12.09 -19.90 -20.87
N HIS A 110 -13.19 -20.62 -21.13
CA HIS A 110 -13.34 -21.49 -22.29
C HIS A 110 -14.55 -21.20 -23.21
N GLY A 111 -15.36 -20.15 -23.01
CA GLY A 111 -16.55 -19.97 -23.87
C GLY A 111 -17.38 -18.68 -23.86
N SER A 112 -17.15 -17.70 -22.99
CA SER A 112 -18.01 -16.50 -22.92
C SER A 112 -17.59 -15.41 -23.92
N SER A 113 -18.43 -15.10 -24.90
CA SER A 113 -18.24 -13.99 -25.87
C SER A 113 -18.46 -12.60 -25.22
N SER A 114 -19.08 -12.55 -24.05
CA SER A 114 -19.55 -11.35 -23.35
C SER A 114 -18.43 -10.52 -22.73
N ALA A 115 -17.56 -11.11 -21.90
CA ALA A 115 -16.43 -10.42 -21.29
C ALA A 115 -15.43 -9.93 -22.36
N GLY A 116 -15.18 -10.75 -23.37
CA GLY A 116 -14.38 -10.35 -24.54
C GLY A 116 -15.03 -9.21 -25.34
N ALA A 117 -16.34 -9.22 -25.54
CA ALA A 117 -17.05 -8.13 -26.20
C ALA A 117 -16.97 -6.82 -25.40
N LEU A 118 -17.10 -6.89 -24.08
CA LEU A 118 -17.01 -5.73 -23.20
C LEU A 118 -15.59 -5.15 -23.14
N LEU A 119 -14.56 -6.01 -23.01
CA LEU A 119 -13.17 -5.55 -23.07
C LEU A 119 -12.88 -4.87 -24.42
N ASN A 120 -13.37 -5.43 -25.53
CA ASN A 120 -13.21 -4.79 -26.84
C ASN A 120 -13.96 -3.46 -26.92
N ALA A 121 -15.18 -3.36 -26.38
CA ALA A 121 -15.95 -2.13 -26.34
C ALA A 121 -15.26 -1.04 -25.50
N ALA A 122 -14.81 -1.39 -24.29
CA ALA A 122 -14.04 -0.52 -23.42
C ALA A 122 -12.73 -0.10 -24.10
N ALA A 123 -12.03 -1.02 -24.77
CA ALA A 123 -10.80 -0.70 -25.47
C ALA A 123 -10.98 0.22 -26.69
N VAL A 124 -12.14 0.19 -27.36
CA VAL A 124 -12.46 1.15 -28.44
C VAL A 124 -12.58 2.56 -27.89
N VAL A 125 -13.20 2.73 -26.71
CA VAL A 125 -13.43 4.04 -26.08
C VAL A 125 -12.17 4.53 -25.36
N LEU A 126 -11.59 3.70 -24.51
CA LEU A 126 -10.42 4.05 -23.70
C LEU A 126 -9.14 4.10 -24.54
N GLY A 127 -9.10 3.37 -25.67
CA GLY A 127 -7.92 3.25 -26.51
C GLY A 127 -6.71 2.82 -25.68
N ARG A 128 -5.73 3.72 -25.56
CA ARG A 128 -4.53 3.49 -24.73
C ARG A 128 -4.73 3.72 -23.24
N GLY A 129 -5.77 4.45 -22.83
CA GLY A 129 -6.12 4.63 -21.42
C GLY A 129 -6.31 3.30 -20.70
N LEU A 130 -6.75 2.26 -21.43
CA LEU A 130 -6.84 0.88 -20.94
C LEU A 130 -5.52 0.40 -20.30
N PHE A 131 -4.39 0.63 -20.97
CA PHE A 131 -3.07 0.21 -20.48
C PHE A 131 -2.49 1.16 -19.42
N ARG A 132 -3.29 2.08 -18.86
CA ARG A 132 -2.92 2.84 -17.66
C ARG A 132 -3.56 2.24 -16.41
N LYS A 133 -4.48 1.30 -16.55
CA LYS A 133 -5.21 0.70 -15.43
C LYS A 133 -4.36 -0.38 -14.75
N PRO A 134 -4.33 -0.43 -13.42
CA PRO A 134 -3.54 -1.41 -12.66
C PRO A 134 -4.29 -2.75 -12.54
N ILE A 135 -4.87 -3.24 -13.64
CA ILE A 135 -5.65 -4.48 -13.63
C ILE A 135 -4.73 -5.65 -13.92
N SER A 136 -4.84 -6.71 -13.12
CA SER A 136 -4.16 -7.99 -13.31
C SER A 136 -4.29 -8.50 -14.76
N LEU A 137 -3.15 -8.82 -15.37
CA LEU A 137 -3.14 -9.40 -16.71
C LEU A 137 -3.80 -10.75 -16.71
N GLN A 138 -3.53 -11.58 -15.71
CA GLN A 138 -4.03 -12.95 -15.62
C GLN A 138 -5.55 -13.01 -15.77
N ASP A 139 -6.25 -12.01 -15.24
CA ASP A 139 -7.71 -11.91 -15.31
C ASP A 139 -8.22 -11.56 -16.71
N LEU A 140 -7.47 -10.78 -17.49
CA LEU A 140 -7.93 -10.28 -18.79
C LEU A 140 -7.24 -10.96 -19.98
N LEU A 141 -6.18 -11.73 -19.75
CA LEU A 141 -5.22 -12.11 -20.78
C LEU A 141 -5.82 -12.94 -21.92
N TYR A 142 -6.85 -13.76 -21.62
CA TYR A 142 -7.56 -14.57 -22.60
C TYR A 142 -8.36 -13.70 -23.58
N TRP A 143 -8.85 -12.56 -23.13
CA TRP A 143 -9.71 -11.66 -23.89
C TRP A 143 -8.94 -10.55 -24.62
N ILE A 144 -7.68 -10.29 -24.25
CA ILE A 144 -6.82 -9.32 -24.95
C ILE A 144 -6.47 -9.84 -26.35
N SER A 145 -7.14 -9.26 -27.35
CA SER A 145 -6.86 -9.57 -28.75
C SER A 145 -5.58 -8.87 -29.23
N PRO A 146 -4.84 -9.44 -30.21
CA PRO A 146 -3.70 -8.75 -30.82
C PRO A 146 -4.05 -7.34 -31.32
N ARG A 147 -5.30 -7.14 -31.80
CA ARG A 147 -5.81 -5.85 -32.31
C ARG A 147 -5.73 -4.75 -31.28
N LEU A 148 -5.97 -5.06 -30.01
CA LEU A 148 -5.89 -4.10 -28.91
C LEU A 148 -4.45 -3.66 -28.64
N LEU A 149 -3.47 -4.55 -28.82
CA LEU A 149 -2.07 -4.28 -28.51
C LEU A 149 -1.33 -3.54 -29.64
N PHE A 150 -1.57 -3.93 -30.90
CA PHE A 150 -0.78 -3.45 -32.03
C PHE A 150 -1.55 -2.54 -33.00
N GLY A 151 -2.85 -2.37 -32.81
CA GLY A 151 -3.73 -1.63 -33.71
C GLY A 151 -4.06 -2.39 -35.00
N LEU A 152 -5.10 -1.92 -35.70
CA LEU A 152 -5.69 -2.62 -36.86
C LEU A 152 -4.68 -2.90 -37.99
N LEU A 153 -3.75 -1.97 -38.25
CA LEU A 153 -2.78 -2.07 -39.35
C LEU A 153 -1.65 -3.06 -39.03
N SER A 154 -1.07 -3.00 -37.83
CA SER A 154 0.04 -3.89 -37.42
C SER A 154 -0.39 -5.34 -37.21
N CYS A 155 -1.67 -5.56 -36.86
CA CYS A 155 -2.23 -6.91 -36.66
C CYS A 155 -2.41 -7.73 -37.93
N ARG A 156 -2.25 -7.13 -39.11
CA ARG A 156 -2.25 -7.88 -40.37
C ARG A 156 -0.96 -8.68 -40.57
N GLN A 157 0.11 -8.37 -39.84
CA GLN A 157 1.36 -9.13 -39.94
C GLN A 157 1.33 -10.39 -39.06
N PRO A 158 1.51 -11.61 -39.64
CA PRO A 158 1.50 -12.88 -38.91
C PRO A 158 2.50 -12.95 -37.74
N VAL A 159 3.62 -12.24 -37.88
CA VAL A 159 4.71 -12.19 -36.89
C VAL A 159 4.22 -11.65 -35.54
N TRP A 160 3.41 -10.60 -35.51
CA TRP A 160 2.90 -10.02 -34.25
C TRP A 160 1.86 -10.90 -33.58
N LYS A 161 0.98 -11.55 -34.35
CA LYS A 161 0.04 -12.55 -33.81
C LYS A 161 0.78 -13.72 -33.17
N ASN A 162 1.80 -14.25 -33.83
CA ASN A 162 2.62 -15.35 -33.30
C ASN A 162 3.37 -14.95 -32.04
N ARG A 163 3.98 -13.77 -32.03
CA ARG A 163 4.68 -13.22 -30.85
C ARG A 163 3.74 -13.04 -29.65
N TRP A 164 2.57 -12.45 -29.85
CA TRP A 164 1.58 -12.33 -28.80
C TRP A 164 1.12 -13.68 -28.30
N ARG A 165 0.83 -14.64 -29.20
CA ARG A 165 0.45 -16.00 -28.82
C ARG A 165 1.51 -16.66 -27.92
N VAL A 166 2.80 -16.52 -28.26
CA VAL A 166 3.90 -17.05 -27.45
C VAL A 166 4.03 -16.30 -26.12
N ALA A 167 4.02 -14.97 -26.13
CA ALA A 167 4.11 -14.16 -24.91
C ALA A 167 2.95 -14.45 -23.96
N ARG A 168 1.72 -14.46 -24.46
CA ARG A 168 0.52 -14.86 -23.72
C ARG A 168 0.68 -16.22 -23.07
N LYS A 169 1.12 -17.23 -23.85
CA LYS A 169 1.34 -18.59 -23.31
C LYS A 169 2.39 -18.61 -22.20
N ARG A 170 3.43 -17.79 -22.30
CA ARG A 170 4.48 -17.70 -21.27
C ARG A 170 4.03 -16.93 -20.04
N ILE A 171 3.30 -15.82 -20.21
CA ILE A 171 2.72 -15.05 -19.10
C ILE A 171 1.70 -15.91 -18.34
N LEU A 172 0.83 -16.65 -19.03
CA LEU A 172 -0.11 -17.58 -18.39
C LEU A 172 0.57 -18.70 -17.61
N ARG A 173 1.79 -19.08 -17.99
CA ARG A 173 2.60 -20.08 -17.27
C ARG A 173 3.40 -19.47 -16.13
N ALA A 174 3.74 -18.19 -16.24
CA ALA A 174 4.33 -17.39 -15.18
C ALA A 174 3.19 -16.85 -14.30
N SER A 175 2.48 -17.76 -13.62
CA SER A 175 1.58 -17.35 -12.54
C SER A 175 2.42 -16.66 -11.48
N ALA A 176 1.99 -15.47 -11.07
CA ALA A 176 2.66 -14.78 -9.98
C ALA A 176 2.45 -15.57 -8.69
N SER A 177 3.52 -15.77 -7.92
CA SER A 177 3.44 -16.41 -6.61
C SER A 177 2.87 -15.48 -5.55
N SER A 178 2.91 -14.16 -5.78
CA SER A 178 2.41 -13.16 -4.84
C SER A 178 1.78 -11.94 -5.55
N PRO A 179 0.89 -11.19 -4.88
CA PRO A 179 0.20 -10.02 -5.46
C PRO A 179 1.16 -8.92 -5.96
N GLU A 180 2.29 -8.69 -5.29
CA GLU A 180 3.33 -7.71 -5.66
C GLU A 180 4.03 -8.01 -6.97
N MET A 181 4.02 -9.28 -7.38
CA MET A 181 4.67 -9.76 -8.60
C MET A 181 3.69 -9.89 -9.76
N THR A 182 2.42 -9.58 -9.53
CA THR A 182 1.35 -9.73 -10.51
C THR A 182 1.51 -8.70 -11.62
N LEU A 183 1.64 -9.18 -12.85
CA LEU A 183 1.70 -8.33 -14.03
C LEU A 183 0.35 -7.65 -14.26
N THR A 184 0.36 -6.38 -14.65
CA THR A 184 -0.84 -5.59 -14.92
C THR A 184 -0.94 -5.13 -16.38
N LEU A 185 -2.11 -4.65 -16.80
CA LEU A 185 -2.29 -4.00 -18.11
C LEU A 185 -1.28 -2.88 -18.34
N ARG A 186 -0.86 -2.17 -17.28
CA ARG A 186 0.18 -1.15 -17.36
C ARG A 186 1.53 -1.70 -17.79
N ASP A 187 1.91 -2.88 -17.36
CA ASP A 187 3.20 -3.46 -17.74
C ASP A 187 3.25 -3.74 -19.26
N LEU A 188 2.11 -4.03 -19.89
CA LEU A 188 1.99 -4.18 -21.35
C LEU A 188 2.07 -2.86 -22.12
N GLN A 189 1.79 -1.71 -21.49
CA GLN A 189 1.85 -0.39 -22.16
C GLN A 189 3.20 -0.19 -22.86
N THR A 190 4.26 -0.69 -22.24
CA THR A 190 5.66 -0.51 -22.64
C THR A 190 6.05 -1.34 -23.86
N VAL A 191 5.29 -2.42 -24.09
CA VAL A 191 5.43 -3.35 -25.21
C VAL A 191 4.54 -2.95 -26.39
N CYS A 192 3.49 -2.16 -26.14
CA CYS A 192 2.61 -1.63 -27.16
C CYS A 192 3.30 -0.51 -27.97
N PRO A 193 3.35 -0.58 -29.31
CA PRO A 193 3.94 0.49 -30.11
C PRO A 193 3.16 1.80 -29.88
N GLU A 194 3.89 2.86 -29.53
CA GLU A 194 3.34 4.22 -29.47
C GLU A 194 2.96 4.67 -30.87
N GLY A 195 1.79 5.29 -30.95
CA GLY A 195 1.06 5.61 -32.16
C GLY A 195 1.17 7.10 -32.32
N ARG A 196 2.29 7.50 -32.90
CA ARG A 196 2.36 8.13 -34.20
C ARG A 196 3.64 7.57 -34.79
N ILE A 197 3.52 6.92 -35.93
CA ILE A 197 4.66 6.69 -36.80
C ILE A 197 5.07 8.09 -37.24
N SER A 198 5.94 8.77 -36.48
CA SER A 198 6.88 9.68 -37.10
C SER A 198 7.63 8.82 -38.11
N ALA A 199 7.53 9.21 -39.38
CA ALA A 199 7.76 8.41 -40.58
C ALA A 199 9.17 7.82 -40.78
N GLY A 200 9.98 7.64 -39.73
CA GLY A 200 11.35 7.10 -39.83
C GLY A 200 11.74 6.05 -38.80
N LEU A 201 11.03 5.88 -37.68
CA LEU A 201 11.45 4.95 -36.61
C LEU A 201 10.42 3.84 -36.41
N ARG A 202 10.42 2.86 -37.33
CA ARG A 202 9.82 1.54 -37.06
C ARG A 202 10.43 1.05 -35.74
N LYS A 203 9.67 1.02 -34.63
CA LYS A 203 10.08 0.33 -33.40
C LYS A 203 10.30 -1.15 -33.78
N GLY A 204 11.55 -1.51 -34.06
CA GLY A 204 11.88 -2.78 -34.69
C GLY A 204 11.56 -3.99 -33.80
N PRO A 205 11.45 -5.19 -34.40
CA PRO A 205 11.19 -6.44 -33.70
C PRO A 205 12.12 -6.74 -32.51
N ARG A 206 13.30 -6.10 -32.44
CA ARG A 206 14.26 -6.19 -31.33
C ARG A 206 13.74 -5.51 -30.03
N ARG A 207 13.05 -4.37 -30.10
CA ARG A 207 12.59 -3.65 -28.89
C ARG A 207 11.50 -4.41 -28.14
N TRP A 208 10.60 -5.09 -28.86
CA TRP A 208 9.62 -6.00 -28.26
C TRP A 208 10.29 -7.15 -27.51
N LEU A 209 11.37 -7.72 -28.05
CA LEU A 209 12.13 -8.77 -27.38
C LEU A 209 12.81 -8.23 -26.12
N VAL A 210 13.42 -7.05 -26.18
CA VAL A 210 14.12 -6.47 -25.02
C VAL A 210 13.15 -6.15 -23.89
N THR A 211 12.08 -5.40 -24.15
CA THR A 211 11.13 -4.97 -23.11
C THR A 211 10.18 -6.09 -22.68
N GLY A 212 9.75 -6.94 -23.62
CA GLY A 212 8.86 -8.07 -23.32
C GLY A 212 9.55 -9.23 -22.60
N ARG A 213 10.88 -9.38 -22.72
CA ARG A 213 11.64 -10.39 -21.96
C ARG A 213 11.58 -10.14 -20.46
N SER A 214 11.61 -8.88 -20.01
CA SER A 214 11.54 -8.54 -18.58
C SER A 214 10.21 -8.98 -17.93
N LEU A 215 9.11 -8.98 -18.68
CA LEU A 215 7.82 -9.50 -18.23
C LEU A 215 7.84 -11.03 -18.00
N LEU A 216 8.84 -11.72 -18.56
CA LEU A 216 9.00 -13.18 -18.47
C LEU A 216 10.11 -13.59 -17.50
N PHE A 217 10.73 -12.64 -16.82
CA PHE A 217 11.75 -12.93 -15.83
C PHE A 217 11.16 -13.74 -14.69
N LYS A 218 11.97 -14.66 -14.16
CA LYS A 218 11.56 -15.50 -13.04
C LYS A 218 11.40 -14.62 -11.81
N GLU A 219 10.36 -14.90 -11.05
CA GLU A 219 10.18 -14.29 -9.74
C GLU A 219 11.23 -14.89 -8.82
N ILE A 220 11.94 -14.04 -8.10
CA ILE A 220 12.60 -14.51 -6.90
C ILE A 220 11.49 -14.59 -5.85
N VAL A 221 10.91 -15.79 -5.74
CA VAL A 221 10.00 -16.15 -4.65
C VAL A 221 10.83 -16.31 -3.38
N ARG A 222 11.33 -15.17 -2.90
CA ARG A 222 11.92 -15.03 -1.58
C ARG A 222 11.33 -13.76 -1.01
N SER A 223 10.01 -13.76 -0.86
CA SER A 223 9.40 -12.94 0.17
C SER A 223 10.11 -13.32 1.48
N ILE A 224 10.51 -12.34 2.29
CA ILE A 224 10.46 -12.57 3.73
C ILE A 224 8.99 -12.90 3.90
N PRO A 225 8.59 -14.15 4.20
CA PRO A 225 7.19 -14.40 4.33
C PRO A 225 6.79 -13.40 5.42
N ILE A 226 5.82 -12.56 5.09
CA ILE A 226 5.17 -11.65 6.04
C ILE A 226 4.36 -12.50 7.04
N ILE A 227 4.76 -13.76 7.23
CA ILE A 227 4.01 -14.97 7.58
C ILE A 227 5.06 -16.02 7.97
N ILE A 228 5.66 -15.91 9.16
CA ILE A 228 6.52 -16.99 9.64
C ILE A 228 5.63 -17.93 10.47
N PRO A 229 5.40 -19.19 10.03
CA PRO A 229 4.78 -20.18 10.88
C PRO A 229 5.74 -20.47 12.03
N VAL A 230 5.33 -20.04 13.22
CA VAL A 230 6.08 -20.28 14.44
C VAL A 230 5.27 -21.25 15.26
N ASP A 231 5.71 -22.50 15.28
CA ASP A 231 5.31 -23.41 16.33
C ASP A 231 5.85 -22.90 17.68
N GLU A 232 5.05 -23.06 18.72
CA GLU A 232 5.26 -22.50 20.07
C GLU A 232 6.51 -23.04 20.81
N LYS A 233 7.22 -24.02 20.24
CA LYS A 233 8.38 -24.66 20.87
C LYS A 233 9.67 -24.23 20.20
N THR A 234 10.35 -23.22 20.76
CA THR A 234 11.81 -22.92 20.76
C THR A 234 12.61 -22.89 19.44
N ASP A 235 12.10 -23.37 18.31
CA ASP A 235 12.73 -23.45 16.97
C ASP A 235 12.40 -22.20 16.11
N CYS A 236 11.59 -21.28 16.65
CA CYS A 236 11.18 -20.05 15.99
C CYS A 236 12.34 -19.15 15.58
N ALA A 237 13.27 -18.93 16.52
CA ALA A 237 14.34 -17.95 16.36
C ALA A 237 15.33 -18.44 15.29
N GLU A 238 15.66 -19.73 15.31
CA GLU A 238 16.57 -20.34 14.34
C GLU A 238 15.96 -20.42 12.95
N ARG A 239 14.67 -20.75 12.80
CA ARG A 239 13.97 -20.71 11.51
C ARG A 239 13.84 -19.29 10.95
N LEU A 240 13.49 -18.32 11.79
CA LEU A 240 13.45 -16.89 11.42
C LEU A 240 14.87 -16.42 11.02
N CYS A 241 15.90 -16.81 11.76
CA CYS A 241 17.30 -16.54 11.41
C CYS A 241 17.68 -17.20 10.08
N ALA A 242 17.34 -18.46 9.86
CA ALA A 242 17.61 -19.17 8.63
C ALA A 242 16.92 -18.48 7.44
N HIS A 243 15.69 -18.01 7.61
CA HIS A 243 14.95 -17.30 6.56
C HIS A 243 15.54 -15.92 6.25
N VAL A 244 15.85 -15.13 7.28
CA VAL A 244 16.47 -13.81 7.13
C VAL A 244 17.90 -13.92 6.60
N ARG A 245 18.66 -14.95 6.98
CA ARG A 245 20.01 -15.25 6.43
C ARG A 245 19.95 -15.81 5.01
N ALA A 246 18.89 -16.55 4.66
CA ALA A 246 18.63 -17.01 3.29
C ALA A 246 18.21 -15.87 2.34
N PHE A 247 17.86 -14.70 2.90
CA PHE A 247 17.72 -13.47 2.14
C PHE A 247 19.09 -13.09 1.58
N PRO A 248 19.27 -13.09 0.24
CA PRO A 248 20.57 -12.82 -0.37
C PRO A 248 20.83 -11.30 -0.39
N GLY A 249 20.79 -10.65 0.77
CA GLY A 249 21.27 -9.28 0.91
C GLY A 249 22.76 -9.14 0.56
N GLU A 250 23.50 -10.25 0.61
CA GLU A 250 24.95 -10.29 0.39
C GLU A 250 25.39 -11.08 -0.85
N THR A 251 24.61 -12.04 -1.36
CA THR A 251 25.07 -12.96 -2.42
C THR A 251 24.55 -12.68 -3.82
N LEU A 252 23.50 -11.87 -3.97
CA LEU A 252 23.16 -11.33 -5.28
C LEU A 252 23.89 -10.00 -5.45
N PRO A 253 24.83 -9.85 -6.40
CA PRO A 253 25.30 -8.54 -6.81
C PRO A 253 24.14 -7.86 -7.55
N ILE A 254 23.14 -7.40 -6.79
CA ILE A 254 21.94 -6.74 -7.31
C ILE A 254 22.45 -5.49 -8.05
N SER A 255 22.50 -5.61 -9.38
CA SER A 255 23.01 -4.59 -10.28
C SER A 255 22.01 -3.45 -10.42
N SER A 256 22.29 -2.51 -11.32
CA SER A 256 21.35 -1.46 -11.71
C SER A 256 20.03 -2.06 -12.21
N ILE A 257 18.90 -1.42 -11.89
CA ILE A 257 17.58 -1.78 -12.40
C ILE A 257 17.62 -2.00 -13.93
N SER A 258 17.26 -3.19 -14.38
CA SER A 258 17.17 -3.53 -15.80
C SER A 258 15.81 -3.15 -16.39
N TRP A 259 14.76 -3.11 -15.56
CA TRP A 259 13.41 -2.69 -15.94
C TRP A 259 12.60 -2.24 -14.71
N TRP A 260 11.81 -1.18 -14.86
CA TRP A 260 10.73 -0.81 -13.93
C TRP A 260 9.65 -0.06 -14.72
N GLY A 261 8.45 -0.64 -14.84
CA GLY A 261 7.33 -0.05 -15.58
C GLY A 261 7.68 0.38 -17.01
N GLY A 262 8.66 -0.29 -17.64
CA GLY A 262 9.28 0.05 -18.94
C GLY A 262 9.81 1.47 -19.06
N LYS A 263 10.16 2.09 -17.93
CA LYS A 263 10.95 3.31 -17.91
C LYS A 263 12.36 3.03 -18.45
N GLY A 264 13.01 4.07 -18.98
CA GLY A 264 14.35 3.96 -19.58
C GLY A 264 15.48 4.32 -18.61
N SER A 265 16.72 4.09 -19.04
CA SER A 265 17.94 4.35 -18.25
C SER A 265 18.04 5.77 -17.67
N ARG A 266 17.53 6.79 -18.38
CA ARG A 266 17.47 8.16 -17.85
C ARG A 266 16.55 8.26 -16.63
N THR A 267 15.41 7.58 -16.63
CA THR A 267 14.51 7.53 -15.48
C THR A 267 15.14 6.75 -14.33
N PHE A 268 15.86 5.66 -14.61
CA PHE A 268 16.56 4.92 -13.56
C PHE A 268 17.66 5.75 -12.90
N ARG A 269 18.48 6.47 -13.68
CA ARG A 269 19.48 7.40 -13.11
C ARG A 269 18.85 8.50 -12.26
N PHE A 270 17.72 9.05 -12.73
CA PHE A 270 17.00 10.06 -11.95
C PHE A 270 16.41 9.47 -10.66
N TRP A 271 15.90 8.24 -10.72
CA TRP A 271 15.40 7.50 -9.56
C TRP A 271 16.50 7.16 -8.57
N GLU A 272 17.67 6.69 -9.02
CA GLU A 272 18.84 6.48 -8.16
C GLU A 272 19.22 7.78 -7.45
N ARG A 273 19.15 8.94 -8.13
CA ARG A 273 19.42 10.22 -7.47
C ARG A 273 18.39 10.58 -6.38
N ILE A 274 17.12 10.21 -6.56
CA ILE A 274 16.10 10.33 -5.50
C ILE A 274 16.45 9.40 -4.32
N ILE A 275 16.84 8.15 -4.60
CA ILE A 275 17.30 7.20 -3.57
C ILE A 275 18.51 7.77 -2.81
N ASP A 276 19.46 8.41 -3.50
CA ASP A 276 20.63 9.02 -2.87
C ASP A 276 20.23 10.14 -1.90
N LEU A 277 19.29 11.01 -2.29
CA LEU A 277 18.76 12.08 -1.41
C LEU A 277 18.03 11.50 -0.20
N GLN A 278 17.18 10.49 -0.41
CA GLN A 278 16.56 9.78 0.70
C GLN A 278 17.61 9.13 1.61
N THR A 279 18.70 8.59 1.05
CA THR A 279 19.81 8.02 1.81
C THR A 279 20.50 9.08 2.67
N GLU A 280 20.71 10.29 2.14
CA GLU A 280 21.23 11.45 2.90
C GLU A 280 20.29 11.82 4.06
N GLU A 281 18.98 11.89 3.82
CA GLU A 281 17.96 12.08 4.86
C GLU A 281 18.05 11.01 5.95
N LEU A 282 18.11 9.73 5.57
CA LEU A 282 18.22 8.62 6.51
C LEU A 282 19.50 8.64 7.35
N ARG A 283 20.63 9.07 6.76
CA ARG A 283 21.87 9.29 7.52
C ARG A 283 21.70 10.43 8.53
N GLY A 284 20.99 11.50 8.15
CA GLY A 284 20.65 12.62 9.04
C GLY A 284 19.80 12.17 10.24
N ILE A 285 18.73 11.41 10.00
CA ILE A 285 17.89 10.81 11.06
C ILE A 285 18.73 9.98 12.03
N ARG A 286 19.53 9.05 11.49
CA ARG A 286 20.37 8.15 12.29
C ARG A 286 21.41 8.92 13.11
N ALA A 287 22.07 9.90 12.51
CA ALA A 287 23.05 10.73 13.20
C ALA A 287 22.38 11.53 14.33
N PHE A 288 21.21 12.12 14.07
CA PHE A 288 20.45 12.89 15.03
C PHE A 288 20.12 12.08 16.29
N VAL A 289 19.51 10.90 16.15
CA VAL A 289 19.09 10.11 17.33
C VAL A 289 20.27 9.53 18.09
N ARG A 290 21.35 9.13 17.41
CA ARG A 290 22.57 8.67 18.08
C ARG A 290 23.21 9.79 18.89
N GLU A 291 23.28 10.98 18.31
CA GLU A 291 23.84 12.14 18.98
C GLU A 291 22.96 12.59 20.16
N ALA A 292 21.63 12.55 20.00
CA ALA A 292 20.70 12.81 21.09
C ALA A 292 20.92 11.81 22.24
N SER A 293 20.97 10.50 21.96
CA SER A 293 21.25 9.45 22.95
C SER A 293 22.58 9.69 23.67
N ARG A 294 23.63 10.01 22.92
CA ARG A 294 24.97 10.23 23.45
C ARG A 294 25.05 11.43 24.39
N ARG A 295 24.41 12.54 24.03
CA ARG A 295 24.42 13.78 24.83
C ARG A 295 23.55 13.69 26.08
N THR A 296 22.37 13.09 25.96
CA THR A 296 21.45 12.97 27.10
C THR A 296 21.78 11.78 27.99
N ARG A 297 22.61 10.84 27.52
CA ARG A 297 22.85 9.53 28.15
C ARG A 297 21.56 8.75 28.39
N ARG A 298 20.58 8.94 27.50
CA ARG A 298 19.28 8.27 27.55
C ARG A 298 19.08 7.35 26.36
N VAL A 299 18.35 6.27 26.58
CA VAL A 299 17.87 5.42 25.47
C VAL A 299 16.90 6.23 24.62
N ILE A 300 17.06 6.15 23.29
CA ILE A 300 16.15 6.78 22.33
C ILE A 300 15.23 5.73 21.73
N LEU A 301 13.92 5.94 21.85
CA LEU A 301 12.91 5.19 21.10
C LEU A 301 12.54 6.00 19.85
N SER A 302 13.03 5.56 18.69
CA SER A 302 12.84 6.25 17.41
C SER A 302 11.61 5.68 16.70
N LEU A 303 10.48 6.36 16.81
CA LEU A 303 9.20 5.95 16.24
C LEU A 303 9.04 6.52 14.82
N HIS A 304 8.73 5.67 13.85
CA HIS A 304 8.60 6.06 12.44
C HIS A 304 7.18 5.74 11.94
N ASN A 305 6.41 6.77 11.59
CA ASN A 305 5.05 6.55 11.14
C ASN A 305 4.99 5.82 9.80
N ALA A 306 4.19 4.74 9.71
CA ALA A 306 3.99 3.95 8.52
C ALA A 306 3.32 4.80 7.43
N THR A 307 4.10 5.32 6.49
CA THR A 307 3.80 6.04 5.23
C THR A 307 5.06 6.85 4.92
N LEU A 308 5.00 8.18 4.92
CA LEU A 308 6.08 9.06 4.48
C LEU A 308 7.38 8.89 5.28
N ALA A 309 7.28 8.67 6.60
CA ALA A 309 8.42 8.55 7.49
C ALA A 309 8.95 7.12 7.69
N ALA A 310 8.26 6.09 7.17
CA ALA A 310 8.57 4.68 7.44
C ALA A 310 9.99 4.28 7.06
N ALA A 311 10.49 4.80 5.93
CA ALA A 311 11.85 4.54 5.46
C ALA A 311 12.92 4.96 6.50
N GLY A 312 12.59 5.92 7.37
CA GLY A 312 13.38 6.33 8.53
C GLY A 312 13.87 5.16 9.38
N GLY A 313 12.98 4.21 9.68
CA GLY A 313 13.32 3.06 10.53
C GLY A 313 14.26 2.06 9.87
N TRP A 314 14.38 2.07 8.54
CA TRP A 314 15.34 1.22 7.85
C TRP A 314 16.77 1.77 7.89
N ALA A 315 16.99 2.98 8.39
CA ALA A 315 18.32 3.59 8.48
C ALA A 315 19.25 2.89 9.48
N PHE A 316 18.72 2.05 10.37
CA PHE A 316 19.42 1.56 11.55
C PHE A 316 20.07 0.19 11.36
N GLU A 317 21.27 0.04 11.91
CA GLU A 317 21.98 -1.23 12.06
C GLU A 317 21.26 -2.21 13.01
N PRO A 318 21.60 -3.51 12.96
CA PRO A 318 21.24 -4.45 14.02
C PRO A 318 21.68 -3.96 15.40
N LEU A 319 20.88 -4.24 16.44
CA LEU A 319 21.09 -3.68 17.78
C LEU A 319 22.45 -4.03 18.39
N ASP A 320 23.00 -5.20 18.06
CA ASP A 320 24.30 -5.69 18.50
C ASP A 320 25.47 -4.78 18.08
N HIS A 321 25.31 -3.96 17.05
CA HIS A 321 26.32 -2.97 16.64
C HIS A 321 26.42 -1.77 17.59
N SER A 322 25.52 -1.62 18.54
CA SER A 322 25.64 -0.59 19.60
C SER A 322 26.64 -0.99 20.69
N PHE A 323 27.15 -2.22 20.64
CA PHE A 323 27.99 -2.80 21.68
C PHE A 323 29.45 -2.92 21.22
N PRO A 324 30.43 -2.71 22.12
CA PRO A 324 31.85 -2.81 21.78
C PRO A 324 32.29 -4.20 21.30
N SER A 325 31.59 -5.25 21.73
CA SER A 325 31.90 -6.63 21.35
C SER A 325 30.66 -7.54 21.37
N LEU A 326 30.72 -8.65 20.63
CA LEU A 326 29.68 -9.69 20.67
C LEU A 326 29.53 -10.31 22.07
N SER A 327 30.59 -10.37 22.86
CA SER A 327 30.52 -10.85 24.25
C SER A 327 29.68 -9.90 25.12
N SER A 328 29.90 -8.58 25.00
CA SER A 328 29.09 -7.59 25.73
C SER A 328 27.62 -7.61 25.30
N TRP A 329 27.35 -7.81 24.00
CA TRP A 329 25.98 -8.04 23.50
C TRP A 329 25.37 -9.31 24.08
N ALA A 330 26.10 -10.43 24.09
CA ALA A 330 25.61 -11.68 24.64
C ALA A 330 25.28 -11.57 26.14
N SER A 331 26.11 -10.88 26.92
CA SER A 331 25.83 -10.58 28.32
C SER A 331 24.58 -9.72 28.49
N PHE A 332 24.42 -8.67 27.68
CA PHE A 332 23.21 -7.85 27.67
C PHE A 332 21.95 -8.70 27.39
N VAL A 333 21.99 -9.52 26.33
CA VAL A 333 20.89 -10.42 25.97
C VAL A 333 20.57 -11.44 27.06
N ALA A 334 21.59 -11.98 27.73
CA ALA A 334 21.40 -12.92 28.84
C ALA A 334 20.65 -12.25 29.99
N VAL A 335 21.05 -11.03 30.37
CA VAL A 335 20.39 -10.25 31.43
C VAL A 335 18.95 -9.89 31.05
N THR A 336 18.72 -9.43 29.82
CA THR A 336 17.36 -9.07 29.36
C THR A 336 16.44 -10.30 29.36
N ARG A 337 16.94 -11.48 28.93
CA ARG A 337 16.17 -12.74 28.96
C ARG A 337 15.93 -13.25 30.37
N SER A 338 16.88 -13.11 31.29
CA SER A 338 16.67 -13.48 32.70
C SER A 338 15.65 -12.56 33.39
N ALA A 339 15.62 -11.27 33.03
CA ALA A 339 14.55 -10.36 33.45
C ALA A 339 13.18 -10.78 32.86
N GLU A 340 13.16 -11.29 31.62
CA GLU A 340 12.02 -11.94 30.97
C GLU A 340 11.68 -13.35 31.48
N GLN A 341 12.39 -13.90 32.48
CA GLN A 341 12.04 -15.17 33.13
C GLN A 341 11.57 -15.05 34.59
N ARG A 342 11.61 -13.84 35.20
CA ARG A 342 11.05 -13.61 36.54
C ARG A 342 9.53 -13.90 36.61
N PRO A 343 8.98 -14.44 37.72
CA PRO A 343 7.58 -14.86 37.81
C PRO A 343 6.61 -13.78 37.36
N ARG A 344 5.60 -14.16 36.56
CA ARG A 344 4.55 -13.27 36.02
C ARG A 344 3.86 -12.42 37.10
N GLU A 345 3.79 -12.89 38.33
CA GLU A 345 3.19 -12.18 39.47
C GLU A 345 3.94 -10.91 39.88
N SER A 346 5.23 -10.78 39.51
CA SER A 346 6.03 -9.56 39.68
C SER A 346 6.11 -8.70 38.41
N ARG A 347 5.56 -9.20 37.28
CA ARG A 347 5.36 -8.44 36.05
C ARG A 347 3.91 -7.98 35.99
N MET A 348 3.63 -6.78 36.46
CA MET A 348 2.43 -6.11 36.00
C MET A 348 2.74 -5.40 34.67
N PRO A 349 2.32 -5.91 33.49
CA PRO A 349 1.45 -5.04 32.71
C PRO A 349 0.17 -4.86 33.52
N ASP A 350 -0.33 -3.64 33.60
CA ASP A 350 -1.78 -3.52 33.66
C ASP A 350 -2.29 -4.21 32.38
N ALA A 351 -2.66 -5.50 32.44
CA ALA A 351 -3.02 -6.31 31.28
C ALA A 351 -4.08 -5.62 30.42
N ARG A 352 -4.85 -4.76 31.08
CA ARG A 352 -5.78 -3.78 30.53
C ARG A 352 -5.17 -2.82 29.50
N ILE A 353 -4.00 -2.22 29.75
CA ILE A 353 -3.36 -1.26 28.82
C ILE A 353 -2.85 -1.97 27.57
N MET A 354 -2.26 -3.14 27.73
CA MET A 354 -1.81 -3.94 26.59
C MET A 354 -3.00 -4.36 25.72
N GLU A 355 -4.08 -4.76 26.36
CA GLU A 355 -5.34 -5.07 25.69
C GLU A 355 -5.95 -3.84 25.02
N GLU A 356 -5.84 -2.66 25.62
CA GLU A 356 -6.28 -1.40 25.04
C GLU A 356 -5.45 -1.03 23.80
N LEU A 357 -4.12 -1.12 23.85
CA LEU A 357 -3.24 -0.93 22.70
C LEU A 357 -3.60 -1.87 21.56
N ARG A 358 -3.81 -3.15 21.87
CA ARG A 358 -4.20 -4.17 20.90
C ARG A 358 -5.53 -3.83 20.25
N LYS A 359 -6.56 -3.52 21.06
CA LYS A 359 -7.89 -3.15 20.56
C LYS A 359 -7.84 -1.92 19.66
N GLN A 360 -7.08 -0.90 20.03
CA GLN A 360 -6.92 0.31 19.21
C GLN A 360 -6.21 -0.01 17.89
N TRP A 361 -5.15 -0.81 17.92
CA TRP A 361 -4.44 -1.24 16.72
C TRP A 361 -5.36 -2.03 15.76
N GLU A 362 -6.11 -3.00 16.27
CA GLU A 362 -7.05 -3.80 15.48
C GLU A 362 -8.15 -2.93 14.89
N LYS A 363 -8.78 -2.08 15.71
CA LYS A 363 -9.83 -1.15 15.27
C LYS A 363 -9.37 -0.20 14.18
N ARG A 364 -8.14 0.32 14.28
CA ARG A 364 -7.59 1.33 13.37
C ARG A 364 -7.04 0.76 12.07
N LEU A 365 -6.45 -0.44 12.12
CA LEU A 365 -5.75 -1.03 10.97
C LEU A 365 -6.42 -2.28 10.45
N VAL A 366 -6.71 -3.27 11.31
CA VAL A 366 -7.23 -4.58 10.87
C VAL A 366 -8.67 -4.48 10.39
N THR A 367 -9.55 -3.87 11.19
CA THR A 367 -10.98 -3.79 10.91
C THR A 367 -11.29 -3.11 9.57
N PRO A 368 -10.69 -1.96 9.21
CA PRO A 368 -10.91 -1.35 7.90
C PRO A 368 -10.48 -2.24 6.73
N HIS A 369 -9.34 -2.93 6.85
CA HIS A 369 -8.87 -3.88 5.83
C HIS A 369 -9.85 -5.06 5.69
N LEU A 370 -10.34 -5.61 6.80
CA LEU A 370 -11.32 -6.71 6.79
C LEU A 370 -12.64 -6.28 6.14
N ILE A 371 -13.17 -5.12 6.51
CA ILE A 371 -14.40 -4.58 5.92
C ILE A 371 -14.25 -4.43 4.41
N HIS A 372 -13.12 -3.87 3.95
CA HIS A 372 -12.87 -3.71 2.53
C HIS A 372 -12.74 -5.06 1.80
N ALA A 373 -12.04 -6.05 2.39
CA ALA A 373 -11.92 -7.39 1.81
C ALA A 373 -13.27 -8.12 1.74
N LEU A 374 -14.09 -8.03 2.78
CA LEU A 374 -15.45 -8.58 2.81
C LEU A 374 -16.35 -7.90 1.78
N TRP A 375 -16.25 -6.59 1.64
CA TRP A 375 -16.94 -5.84 0.58
C TRP A 375 -16.54 -6.36 -0.81
N GLN A 376 -15.24 -6.50 -1.09
CA GLN A 376 -14.77 -7.05 -2.37
C GLN A 376 -15.30 -8.47 -2.61
N SER A 377 -15.32 -9.32 -1.58
CA SER A 377 -15.84 -10.68 -1.67
C SER A 377 -17.36 -10.70 -1.94
N ARG A 378 -18.13 -9.83 -1.29
CA ARG A 378 -19.56 -9.67 -1.52
C ARG A 378 -19.85 -9.17 -2.93
N VAL A 379 -19.07 -8.20 -3.41
CA VAL A 379 -19.18 -7.72 -4.79
C VAL A 379 -19.00 -8.90 -5.74
N ARG A 380 -17.92 -9.69 -5.58
CA ARG A 380 -17.69 -10.89 -6.43
C ARG A 380 -18.85 -11.87 -6.40
N SER A 381 -19.43 -12.19 -5.22
CA SER A 381 -20.54 -13.14 -5.13
C SER A 381 -21.83 -12.64 -5.78
N VAL A 382 -22.11 -11.33 -5.74
CA VAL A 382 -23.26 -10.75 -6.45
C VAL A 382 -23.09 -10.88 -7.96
N PHE A 383 -21.90 -10.60 -8.49
CA PHE A 383 -21.65 -10.65 -9.92
C PHE A 383 -21.52 -12.08 -10.46
N ASP A 384 -20.93 -13.01 -9.69
CA ASP A 384 -20.76 -14.42 -10.05
C ASP A 384 -21.12 -15.33 -8.87
N PRO A 385 -22.25 -16.08 -8.95
CA PRO A 385 -22.72 -16.97 -7.89
C PRO A 385 -21.74 -18.06 -7.46
N SER A 386 -20.74 -18.42 -8.27
CA SER A 386 -19.69 -19.35 -7.86
C SER A 386 -18.85 -18.83 -6.68
N TRP A 387 -18.84 -17.50 -6.48
CA TRP A 387 -18.16 -16.84 -5.36
C TRP A 387 -18.97 -16.79 -4.07
N THR A 388 -20.23 -17.22 -4.06
CA THR A 388 -21.07 -17.22 -2.85
C THR A 388 -20.43 -18.03 -1.72
N ILE A 389 -19.98 -19.25 -2.02
CA ILE A 389 -19.31 -20.12 -1.03
C ILE A 389 -18.03 -19.46 -0.48
N HIS A 390 -17.28 -18.77 -1.35
CA HIS A 390 -16.07 -18.06 -0.93
C HIS A 390 -16.42 -16.88 0.00
N HIS A 391 -17.47 -16.13 -0.32
CA HIS A 391 -17.93 -15.02 0.51
C HIS A 391 -18.47 -15.47 1.86
N GLU A 392 -19.28 -16.51 1.89
CA GLU A 392 -19.80 -17.11 3.14
C GLU A 392 -18.66 -17.58 4.03
N ARG A 393 -17.64 -18.24 3.45
CA ARG A 393 -16.44 -18.66 4.18
C ARG A 393 -15.65 -17.46 4.71
N ASP A 394 -15.40 -16.45 3.89
CA ASP A 394 -14.65 -15.26 4.29
C ASP A 394 -15.40 -14.47 5.38
N LEU A 395 -16.73 -14.41 5.31
CA LEU A 395 -17.57 -13.82 6.34
C LEU A 395 -17.51 -14.61 7.65
N ALA A 396 -17.64 -15.94 7.59
CA ALA A 396 -17.54 -16.81 8.77
C ALA A 396 -16.17 -16.64 9.47
N LEU A 397 -15.08 -16.66 8.70
CA LEU A 397 -13.72 -16.45 9.22
C LEU A 397 -13.55 -15.09 9.90
N ALA A 398 -14.14 -14.02 9.33
CA ALA A 398 -14.07 -12.69 9.93
C ALA A 398 -14.90 -12.59 11.23
N MET A 399 -16.08 -13.20 11.26
CA MET A 399 -17.00 -13.20 12.41
C MET A 399 -16.46 -13.97 13.61
N GLU A 400 -15.61 -14.97 13.40
CA GLU A 400 -14.90 -15.66 14.49
C GLU A 400 -13.97 -14.74 15.29
N ARG A 401 -13.55 -13.60 14.71
CA ARG A 401 -12.45 -12.78 15.24
C ARG A 401 -12.80 -11.32 15.49
N VAL A 402 -13.89 -10.81 14.89
CA VAL A 402 -14.35 -9.42 15.02
C VAL A 402 -15.85 -9.41 15.30
N GLU A 403 -16.27 -8.56 16.24
CA GLU A 403 -17.67 -8.44 16.65
C GLU A 403 -18.59 -8.09 15.46
N MET A 404 -19.71 -8.82 15.36
CA MET A 404 -20.63 -8.75 14.22
C MET A 404 -21.17 -7.33 14.00
N GLU A 405 -21.53 -6.61 15.07
CA GLU A 405 -22.03 -5.23 15.01
C GLU A 405 -21.06 -4.27 14.31
N THR A 406 -19.76 -4.47 14.50
CA THR A 406 -18.71 -3.67 13.85
C THR A 406 -18.69 -3.93 12.34
N LEU A 407 -18.92 -5.18 11.92
CA LEU A 407 -18.96 -5.60 10.52
C LEU A 407 -20.28 -5.19 9.83
N THR A 408 -21.42 -5.24 10.54
CA THR A 408 -22.75 -4.89 10.00
C THR A 408 -22.98 -3.38 9.90
N LEU A 409 -22.55 -2.57 10.86
CA LEU A 409 -22.68 -1.11 10.78
C LEU A 409 -21.99 -0.55 9.52
N HIS A 410 -20.85 -1.12 9.12
CA HIS A 410 -20.08 -0.61 7.98
C HIS A 410 -20.54 -1.19 6.63
N SER A 411 -21.12 -2.39 6.60
CA SER A 411 -21.63 -3.01 5.37
C SER A 411 -23.05 -2.55 4.99
N SER A 412 -23.80 -1.97 5.94
CA SER A 412 -25.16 -1.44 5.74
C SER A 412 -25.22 0.09 5.63
N ALA A 413 -24.37 0.84 6.34
CA ALA A 413 -24.37 2.31 6.31
C ALA A 413 -23.66 2.91 5.09
N ALA A 414 -22.74 2.16 4.46
CA ALA A 414 -22.14 2.59 3.21
C ALA A 414 -23.11 2.24 2.07
N ARG A 415 -23.77 3.25 1.49
CA ARG A 415 -24.06 3.20 0.05
C ARG A 415 -22.74 2.81 -0.61
N CYS A 416 -22.67 1.59 -1.11
CA CYS A 416 -21.44 0.96 -1.56
C CYS A 416 -21.01 1.58 -2.89
N SER A 417 -20.64 2.86 -2.88
CA SER A 417 -20.13 3.57 -4.05
C SER A 417 -18.95 2.78 -4.58
N TRP A 418 -19.06 2.36 -5.84
CA TRP A 418 -18.02 1.56 -6.50
C TRP A 418 -16.63 2.20 -6.31
N GLN A 419 -15.75 1.51 -5.58
CA GLN A 419 -14.34 1.88 -5.47
C GLN A 419 -13.62 1.28 -6.68
N SER A 420 -12.94 2.12 -7.48
CA SER A 420 -12.19 1.72 -8.68
C SER A 420 -11.29 0.50 -8.41
N THR A 421 -10.93 -0.24 -9.46
CA THR A 421 -9.97 -1.33 -9.30
C THR A 421 -8.59 -0.80 -8.85
N VAL A 422 -8.17 -1.22 -7.66
CA VAL A 422 -6.81 -1.04 -7.15
C VAL A 422 -5.86 -2.11 -7.67
N ALA A 423 -4.56 -1.81 -7.65
CA ALA A 423 -3.51 -2.72 -8.10
C ALA A 423 -3.49 -4.01 -7.26
N PRO A 424 -3.05 -5.16 -7.82
CA PRO A 424 -3.07 -6.44 -7.11
C PRO A 424 -2.39 -6.40 -5.74
N HIS A 425 -1.24 -5.72 -5.59
CA HIS A 425 -0.52 -5.61 -4.32
C HIS A 425 -1.19 -4.72 -3.27
N GLN A 426 -2.20 -3.92 -3.67
CA GLN A 426 -3.02 -3.15 -2.74
C GLN A 426 -4.21 -3.98 -2.23
N ARG A 427 -4.48 -5.15 -2.82
CA ARG A 427 -5.56 -6.06 -2.42
C ARG A 427 -5.03 -7.07 -1.40
N ARG A 428 -5.81 -7.35 -0.37
CA ARG A 428 -5.56 -8.43 0.59
C ARG A 428 -6.83 -9.24 0.78
N SER A 429 -6.67 -10.55 0.81
CA SER A 429 -7.73 -11.47 1.18
C SER A 429 -8.00 -11.42 2.69
N VAL A 430 -9.20 -11.84 3.09
CA VAL A 430 -9.56 -11.97 4.51
C VAL A 430 -8.55 -12.88 5.24
N GLY A 431 -8.17 -14.00 4.63
CA GLY A 431 -7.17 -14.91 5.20
C GLY A 431 -5.81 -14.27 5.46
N GLU A 432 -5.29 -13.48 4.52
CA GLU A 432 -4.02 -12.75 4.70
C GLU A 432 -4.09 -11.72 5.84
N ILE A 433 -5.21 -11.00 5.95
CA ILE A 433 -5.42 -9.99 7.00
C ILE A 433 -5.52 -10.64 8.38
N LEU A 434 -6.31 -11.72 8.50
CA LEU A 434 -6.46 -12.44 9.77
C LEU A 434 -5.16 -13.12 10.19
N HIS A 435 -4.40 -13.66 9.24
CA HIS A 435 -3.09 -14.21 9.52
C HIS A 435 -2.12 -13.14 10.02
N TRP A 436 -2.04 -12.00 9.34
CA TRP A 436 -1.23 -10.86 9.78
C TRP A 436 -1.62 -10.39 11.18
N MET A 437 -2.92 -10.31 11.48
CA MET A 437 -3.40 -9.98 12.82
C MET A 437 -2.90 -10.99 13.87
N GLU A 438 -3.01 -12.29 13.61
CA GLU A 438 -2.57 -13.33 14.53
C GLU A 438 -1.05 -13.29 14.75
N GLU A 439 -0.27 -13.12 13.68
CA GLU A 439 1.17 -12.96 13.79
C GLU A 439 1.54 -11.73 14.61
N ARG A 440 0.86 -10.59 14.39
CA ARG A 440 1.09 -9.38 15.20
C ARG A 440 0.69 -9.57 16.66
N ARG A 441 -0.39 -10.29 16.97
CA ARG A 441 -0.75 -10.64 18.35
C ARG A 441 0.35 -11.45 19.02
N ARG A 442 0.84 -12.49 18.33
CA ARG A 442 1.92 -13.35 18.81
C ARG A 442 3.23 -12.59 19.01
N LEU A 443 3.61 -11.73 18.05
CA LEU A 443 4.81 -10.90 18.15
C LEU A 443 4.69 -9.83 19.25
N SER A 444 3.50 -9.27 19.44
CA SER A 444 3.27 -8.22 20.44
C SER A 444 3.49 -8.73 21.86
N GLY A 445 3.05 -9.95 22.17
CA GLY A 445 3.17 -10.52 23.51
C GLY A 445 4.59 -10.46 24.08
N PHE A 446 5.61 -10.82 23.28
CA PHE A 446 7.01 -10.70 23.71
C PHE A 446 7.64 -9.36 23.31
N GLY A 447 7.23 -8.73 22.22
CA GLY A 447 7.93 -7.56 21.67
C GLY A 447 7.86 -6.34 22.58
N TYR A 448 6.73 -6.11 23.24
CA TYR A 448 6.61 -5.03 24.23
C TYR A 448 7.44 -5.29 25.49
N ASP A 449 7.50 -6.53 25.95
CA ASP A 449 8.33 -6.92 27.09
C ASP A 449 9.82 -6.79 26.75
N LEU A 450 10.23 -7.23 25.55
CA LEU A 450 11.58 -7.09 25.03
C LEU A 450 11.97 -5.61 24.87
N LEU A 451 11.07 -4.77 24.34
CA LEU A 451 11.28 -3.33 24.25
C LEU A 451 11.55 -2.73 25.64
N ALA A 452 10.71 -3.04 26.63
CA ALA A 452 10.87 -2.55 28.00
C ALA A 452 12.19 -3.03 28.63
N ALA A 453 12.55 -4.30 28.44
CA ALA A 453 13.82 -4.85 28.92
C ALA A 453 15.03 -4.16 28.27
N PHE A 454 14.98 -3.94 26.95
CA PHE A 454 16.01 -3.23 26.22
C PHE A 454 16.19 -1.79 26.68
N ILE A 455 15.09 -1.08 26.94
CA ILE A 455 15.19 0.29 27.46
C ILE A 455 15.82 0.29 28.84
N ARG A 456 15.37 -0.56 29.78
CA ARG A 456 15.90 -0.59 31.15
C ARG A 456 17.37 -0.97 31.21
N GLU A 457 17.74 -2.10 30.60
CA GLU A 457 19.13 -2.56 30.63
C GLU A 457 20.03 -1.66 29.78
N GLY A 458 19.53 -1.14 28.65
CA GLY A 458 20.24 -0.16 27.83
C GLY A 458 20.50 1.14 28.60
N GLN A 459 19.53 1.60 29.39
CA GLN A 459 19.68 2.78 30.23
C GLN A 459 20.75 2.57 31.31
N LYS A 460 20.82 1.39 31.94
CA LYS A 460 21.89 1.08 32.90
C LYS A 460 23.26 1.14 32.26
N LEU A 461 23.43 0.55 31.07
CA LEU A 461 24.69 0.55 30.35
C LEU A 461 25.10 1.95 29.86
N LEU A 462 24.13 2.80 29.48
CA LEU A 462 24.39 4.20 29.14
C LEU A 462 24.83 5.01 30.37
N SER A 463 24.13 4.84 31.49
CA SER A 463 24.44 5.52 32.75
C SER A 463 25.81 5.11 33.31
N SER A 464 26.21 3.85 33.13
CA SER A 464 27.54 3.37 33.52
C SER A 464 28.64 3.66 32.49
N GLY A 465 28.30 4.22 31.33
CA GLY A 465 29.25 4.52 30.25
C GLY A 465 29.78 3.29 29.50
N CYS A 466 29.16 2.12 29.67
CA CYS A 466 29.56 0.89 28.96
C CYS A 466 29.23 0.91 27.47
N ILE A 467 28.23 1.70 27.08
CA ILE A 467 27.89 1.99 25.69
C ILE A 467 27.73 3.51 25.51
N GLU A 468 28.04 4.02 24.32
CA GLU A 468 27.99 5.47 24.07
C GLU A 468 26.58 5.99 23.76
N SER A 469 25.81 5.19 23.03
CA SER A 469 24.46 5.51 22.56
C SER A 469 23.64 4.23 22.41
N PHE A 470 22.33 4.29 22.65
CA PHE A 470 21.44 3.16 22.39
C PHE A 470 20.11 3.65 21.82
N VAL A 471 19.79 3.15 20.62
CA VAL A 471 18.62 3.58 19.84
C VAL A 471 17.80 2.37 19.44
N LEU A 472 16.50 2.46 19.67
CA LEU A 472 15.51 1.43 19.40
C LEU A 472 14.54 1.94 18.32
N PRO A 473 14.74 1.60 17.04
CA PRO A 473 13.87 2.03 15.96
C PRO A 473 12.61 1.16 15.86
N TRP A 474 11.45 1.79 15.65
CA TRP A 474 10.18 1.08 15.48
C TRP A 474 9.32 1.74 14.41
N ILE A 475 8.95 0.97 13.38
CA ILE A 475 7.97 1.39 12.37
C ILE A 475 6.59 0.83 12.76
N ASP A 476 5.61 1.70 12.91
CA ASP A 476 4.19 1.33 13.05
C ASP A 476 3.30 2.47 12.51
N LYS A 477 2.00 2.24 12.40
CA LYS A 477 1.03 3.29 12.08
C LYS A 477 0.56 4.00 13.35
N PHE A 478 1.48 4.72 14.00
CA PHE A 478 1.22 5.47 15.24
C PHE A 478 0.16 6.56 15.06
N PHE A 479 0.07 7.15 13.87
CA PHE A 479 -0.91 8.17 13.53
C PHE A 479 -1.45 8.01 12.09
N ILE A 480 -2.77 8.16 11.93
CA ILE A 480 -3.48 8.09 10.66
C ILE A 480 -4.09 9.46 10.34
N SER A 481 -3.41 10.19 9.47
CA SER A 481 -3.78 11.55 9.06
C SER A 481 -5.20 11.69 8.51
N SER A 482 -5.73 10.66 7.82
CA SER A 482 -7.09 10.67 7.24
C SER A 482 -8.20 10.68 8.31
N HIS A 483 -7.92 10.17 9.51
CA HIS A 483 -8.86 10.19 10.63
C HIS A 483 -8.73 11.45 11.48
N ARG A 484 -7.76 12.33 11.19
CA ARG A 484 -7.53 13.62 11.88
C ARG A 484 -7.59 13.43 13.41
N GLU A 485 -8.53 14.09 14.07
CA GLU A 485 -8.71 14.05 15.52
C GLU A 485 -9.31 12.75 16.07
N GLN A 486 -9.89 11.91 15.21
CA GLN A 486 -10.48 10.63 15.62
C GLN A 486 -9.40 9.61 16.01
N ASP A 487 -8.16 9.83 15.56
CA ASP A 487 -7.04 8.91 15.70
C ASP A 487 -6.06 9.27 16.83
N SER A 488 -6.57 9.88 17.90
CA SER A 488 -5.76 10.49 18.96
C SER A 488 -5.44 9.58 20.16
N HIS A 489 -5.79 8.29 20.12
CA HIS A 489 -5.76 7.44 21.33
C HIS A 489 -4.55 6.50 21.39
N TYR A 490 -4.15 5.89 20.28
CA TYR A 490 -3.11 4.84 20.30
C TYR A 490 -1.76 5.34 20.83
N LEU A 491 -1.25 6.46 20.31
CA LEU A 491 0.05 7.00 20.73
C LEU A 491 0.06 7.42 22.22
N PRO A 492 -0.97 8.12 22.76
CA PRO A 492 -1.07 8.37 24.19
C PRO A 492 -1.11 7.11 25.06
N ILE A 493 -1.83 6.07 24.65
CA ILE A 493 -1.86 4.80 25.39
C ILE A 493 -0.45 4.17 25.40
N LEU A 494 0.29 4.28 24.29
CA LEU A 494 1.66 3.77 24.20
C LEU A 494 2.61 4.54 25.14
N LEU A 495 2.50 5.87 25.20
CA LEU A 495 3.29 6.68 26.13
C LEU A 495 2.95 6.36 27.60
N ARG A 496 1.67 6.20 27.91
CA ARG A 496 1.23 5.77 29.24
C ARG A 496 1.77 4.39 29.59
N TRP A 497 1.77 3.45 28.65
CA TRP A 497 2.36 2.12 28.86
C TRP A 497 3.85 2.17 29.20
N LEU A 498 4.62 3.05 28.54
CA LEU A 498 6.03 3.26 28.88
C LEU A 498 6.16 3.77 30.33
N TRP A 499 5.35 4.76 30.69
CA TRP A 499 5.37 5.40 32.01
C TRP A 499 4.99 4.45 33.14
N ASP A 500 3.89 3.73 32.99
CA ASP A 500 3.35 2.80 34.01
C ASP A 500 4.32 1.64 34.27
N ARG A 501 5.26 1.38 33.35
CA ARG A 501 6.30 0.37 33.50
C ARG A 501 7.62 0.91 34.04
N ASP A 502 7.69 2.18 34.43
CA ASP A 502 8.93 2.84 34.84
C ASP A 502 10.01 2.68 33.75
N VAL A 503 9.59 2.90 32.50
CA VAL A 503 10.44 2.85 31.32
C VAL A 503 10.41 4.24 30.68
N ASP A 504 11.52 4.96 30.80
CA ASP A 504 11.59 6.37 30.43
C ASP A 504 12.61 6.61 29.29
N PRO A 505 12.32 6.16 28.05
CA PRO A 505 13.13 6.53 26.91
C PRO A 505 12.78 7.97 26.47
N ILE A 506 13.71 8.65 25.81
CA ILE A 506 13.32 9.81 25.00
C ILE A 506 12.70 9.27 23.71
N VAL A 507 11.45 9.63 23.45
CA VAL A 507 10.72 9.24 22.25
C VAL A 507 10.93 10.30 21.17
N ILE A 508 11.50 9.89 20.04
CA ILE A 508 11.61 10.74 18.86
C ILE A 508 10.64 10.21 17.82
N PHE A 509 9.57 10.97 17.54
CA PHE A 509 8.55 10.62 16.58
C PHE A 509 8.78 11.33 15.24
N TRP A 510 9.09 10.52 14.23
CA TRP A 510 9.28 10.96 12.86
C TRP A 510 7.94 10.91 12.12
N GLU A 511 7.42 12.10 11.83
CA GLU A 511 6.25 12.30 10.99
C GLU A 511 6.63 13.21 9.83
N ASP A 512 6.17 12.86 8.65
CA ASP A 512 6.30 13.73 7.48
C ASP A 512 4.90 13.97 6.93
N THR A 513 4.65 15.17 6.42
CA THR A 513 3.31 15.63 6.03
C THR A 513 3.34 16.30 4.68
N SER A 514 2.33 16.02 3.86
CA SER A 514 2.11 16.70 2.58
C SER A 514 1.42 18.07 2.73
N HIS A 515 1.21 18.57 3.96
CA HIS A 515 0.61 19.89 4.23
C HIS A 515 1.44 20.73 5.21
N CYS A 516 1.95 21.90 4.79
CA CYS A 516 2.73 22.80 5.66
C CYS A 516 1.91 23.69 6.61
N VAL A 517 0.73 24.14 6.19
CA VAL A 517 0.02 25.24 6.90
C VAL A 517 -0.70 24.73 8.15
N THR A 518 -1.09 23.45 8.18
CA THR A 518 -1.75 22.84 9.35
C THR A 518 -1.61 21.31 9.28
N PRO A 519 -0.44 20.76 9.66
CA PRO A 519 -0.25 19.32 9.69
C PRO A 519 -1.31 18.67 10.60
N SER A 520 -2.02 17.64 10.12
CA SER A 520 -3.03 16.95 10.95
C SER A 520 -2.47 16.45 12.28
N PHE A 521 -1.18 16.10 12.30
CA PHE A 521 -0.52 15.65 13.50
C PHE A 521 -0.23 16.77 14.51
N LYS A 522 -0.07 18.03 14.06
CA LYS A 522 0.06 19.18 14.97
C LYS A 522 -1.18 19.30 15.86
N LEU A 523 -2.38 19.21 15.27
CA LEU A 523 -3.65 19.20 16.02
C LEU A 523 -3.72 18.04 17.03
N ALA A 524 -3.18 16.87 16.68
CA ALA A 524 -3.13 15.74 17.59
C ALA A 524 -2.15 16.00 18.76
N LEU A 525 -1.01 16.63 18.51
CA LEU A 525 -0.05 17.05 19.54
C LEU A 525 -0.66 18.08 20.49
N ASP A 526 -1.35 19.09 19.96
CA ASP A 526 -1.98 20.13 20.78
C ASP A 526 -3.02 19.53 21.75
N ARG A 527 -3.80 18.54 21.28
CA ARG A 527 -4.73 17.77 22.11
C ARG A 527 -4.05 16.88 23.15
N MET A 528 -2.85 16.36 22.84
CA MET A 528 -2.05 15.61 23.80
C MET A 528 -1.50 16.53 24.89
N LYS A 529 -0.98 17.71 24.51
CA LYS A 529 -0.55 18.76 25.44
C LYS A 529 -1.70 19.22 26.34
N SER A 530 -2.90 19.44 25.78
CA SER A 530 -4.08 19.85 26.56
C SER A 530 -4.54 18.81 27.57
N ARG A 531 -4.05 17.56 27.47
CA ARG A 531 -4.24 16.47 28.43
C ARG A 531 -3.04 16.30 29.37
N ASN A 532 -2.15 17.29 29.42
CA ASN A 532 -0.91 17.30 30.20
C ASN A 532 0.05 16.15 29.88
N LEU A 533 0.06 15.68 28.62
CA LEU A 533 1.10 14.75 28.17
C LEU A 533 2.40 15.52 27.84
N PRO A 534 3.59 15.01 28.22
CA PRO A 534 4.88 15.67 28.03
C PRO A 534 5.36 15.53 26.58
N VAL A 535 4.64 16.17 25.66
CA VAL A 535 4.91 16.09 24.22
C VAL A 535 5.26 17.47 23.66
N ARG A 536 6.18 17.49 22.71
CA ARG A 536 6.60 18.72 22.02
C ARG A 536 6.75 18.49 20.52
N GLY A 537 6.16 19.37 19.72
CA GLY A 537 6.50 19.49 18.30
C GLY A 537 7.71 20.40 18.12
N ILE A 538 8.53 20.13 17.10
CA ILE A 538 9.65 20.97 16.68
C ILE A 538 9.48 21.29 15.20
N GLY A 539 9.87 22.49 14.76
CA GLY A 539 9.74 22.88 13.35
C GLY A 539 8.28 23.14 12.99
N VAL A 540 7.82 22.54 11.88
CA VAL A 540 6.42 22.69 11.43
C VAL A 540 5.36 22.17 12.43
N PHE A 541 5.76 21.34 13.39
CA PHE A 541 4.85 20.83 14.43
C PHE A 541 4.84 21.70 15.69
N ASP A 542 5.71 22.70 15.77
CA ASP A 542 5.79 23.60 16.90
C ASP A 542 4.76 24.73 16.79
N GLU A 543 4.26 25.17 17.94
CA GLU A 543 3.45 26.39 18.07
C GLU A 543 4.34 27.61 18.29
N GLU A 544 5.48 27.42 18.96
CA GLU A 544 6.44 28.48 19.32
C GLU A 544 7.34 28.89 18.16
N GLY A 545 7.27 28.16 17.03
CA GLY A 545 8.02 28.47 15.81
C GLY A 545 9.50 28.09 15.86
N SER A 546 9.88 27.09 16.66
CA SER A 546 11.24 26.53 16.60
C SER A 546 11.61 26.05 15.20
N LYS A 547 12.91 26.00 14.92
CA LYS A 547 13.44 25.51 13.63
C LYS A 547 13.97 24.09 13.75
N ARG A 548 13.84 23.29 12.69
CA ARG A 548 14.40 21.93 12.62
C ARG A 548 15.90 21.84 12.92
N GLU A 549 16.67 22.89 12.59
CA GLU A 549 18.11 22.98 12.86
C GLU A 549 18.43 23.04 14.37
N GLU A 550 17.52 23.59 15.18
CA GLU A 550 17.65 23.72 16.63
C GLU A 550 17.21 22.45 17.37
N ALA A 551 16.63 21.48 16.66
CA ALA A 551 15.95 20.34 17.25
C ALA A 551 16.82 19.53 18.23
N LEU A 552 18.11 19.34 17.92
CA LEU A 552 19.00 18.58 18.80
C LEU A 552 19.23 19.32 20.12
N SER A 553 19.43 20.65 20.06
CA SER A 553 19.60 21.47 21.25
C SER A 553 18.33 21.47 22.10
N ILE A 554 17.16 21.59 21.46
CA ILE A 554 15.86 21.56 22.15
C ILE A 554 15.70 20.23 22.89
N VAL A 555 15.90 19.10 22.19
CA VAL A 555 15.83 17.76 22.80
C VAL A 555 16.79 17.65 23.98
N CYS A 556 18.07 18.02 23.81
CA CYS A 556 19.04 17.93 24.89
C CYS A 556 18.69 18.80 26.09
N ASN A 557 18.13 19.99 25.88
CA ASN A 557 17.84 20.92 26.96
C ASN A 557 16.53 20.61 27.68
N THR A 558 15.52 20.05 27.01
CA THR A 558 14.17 19.90 27.58
C THR A 558 13.72 18.44 27.76
N HIS A 559 14.59 17.45 27.54
CA HIS A 559 14.24 16.02 27.68
C HIS A 559 13.79 15.60 29.08
N HIS A 560 14.06 16.39 30.12
CA HIS A 560 13.63 16.11 31.49
C HIS A 560 12.15 16.46 31.72
N GLU A 561 11.59 17.36 30.91
CA GLU A 561 10.17 17.78 30.95
C GLU A 561 9.35 17.19 29.81
N THR A 562 10.00 16.72 28.75
CA THR A 562 9.37 16.24 27.52
C THR A 562 9.81 14.80 27.24
N GLN A 563 8.84 13.89 27.16
CA GLN A 563 9.08 12.49 26.82
C GLN A 563 9.07 12.27 25.30
N LEU A 564 8.16 12.92 24.57
CA LEU A 564 8.01 12.74 23.12
C LEU A 564 8.28 14.03 22.35
N PHE A 565 9.23 13.96 21.42
CA PHE A 565 9.53 15.03 20.47
C PHE A 565 9.12 14.62 19.06
N SER A 566 8.37 15.48 18.38
CA SER A 566 7.90 15.25 17.02
C SER A 566 8.54 16.22 16.04
N LEU A 567 9.10 15.69 14.97
CA LEU A 567 9.83 16.48 13.98
C LEU A 567 9.83 15.81 12.60
N ARG A 568 10.02 16.62 11.56
CA ARG A 568 10.19 16.09 10.19
C ARG A 568 11.55 15.41 10.02
N PRO A 569 11.64 14.38 9.16
CA PRO A 569 12.88 13.65 8.90
C PRO A 569 14.07 14.53 8.47
N PHE A 570 13.86 15.42 7.50
CA PHE A 570 14.93 16.16 6.84
C PHE A 570 14.93 17.65 7.21
N ASP A 571 14.00 18.42 6.63
CA ASP A 571 13.87 19.86 6.84
C ASP A 571 12.40 20.27 7.05
N ASP A 572 12.21 21.53 7.42
CA ASP A 572 10.88 22.16 7.49
C ASP A 572 10.44 22.71 6.12
N ALA A 573 11.24 22.55 5.06
CA ALA A 573 10.90 23.06 3.74
C ALA A 573 9.77 22.24 3.13
N HIS A 574 8.73 22.92 2.66
CA HIS A 574 7.57 22.26 2.11
C HIS A 574 7.39 22.60 0.63
N ASN A 575 7.75 21.64 -0.22
CA ASN A 575 7.64 21.73 -1.67
C ASN A 575 7.10 20.40 -2.20
N PRO A 576 5.81 20.10 -1.94
CA PRO A 576 5.25 18.80 -2.26
C PRO A 576 5.20 18.60 -3.77
N ILE A 577 5.89 17.56 -4.23
CA ILE A 577 5.90 17.17 -5.64
C ILE A 577 5.62 15.67 -5.75
N ALA A 578 4.50 15.32 -6.38
CA ALA A 578 4.17 13.94 -6.68
C ALA A 578 5.27 13.26 -7.51
N LEU A 579 5.58 11.99 -7.21
CA LEU A 579 6.60 11.23 -7.93
C LEU A 579 6.35 11.15 -9.44
N SER A 580 5.10 11.08 -9.88
CA SER A 580 4.74 11.10 -11.31
C SER A 580 5.32 12.34 -12.01
N ARG A 581 5.16 13.51 -11.40
CA ARG A 581 5.67 14.79 -11.89
C ARG A 581 7.20 14.87 -11.84
N LEU A 582 7.83 14.32 -10.79
CA LEU A 582 9.30 14.21 -10.71
C LEU A 582 9.85 13.38 -11.89
N LEU A 583 9.27 12.21 -12.13
CA LEU A 583 9.71 11.28 -13.16
C LEU A 583 9.37 11.73 -14.59
N GLU A 584 8.35 12.57 -14.77
CA GLU A 584 8.01 13.20 -16.05
C GLU A 584 8.96 14.33 -16.41
N LYS A 585 9.14 15.31 -15.50
CA LYS A 585 9.99 16.48 -15.75
C LYS A 585 11.47 16.11 -15.80
N LYS A 586 11.91 15.21 -14.91
CA LYS A 586 13.33 14.81 -14.75
C LYS A 586 14.25 16.03 -14.65
N ASP A 587 13.77 17.10 -14.03
CA ASP A 587 14.49 18.36 -13.88
C ASP A 587 15.40 18.26 -12.65
N PRO A 588 16.73 18.29 -12.81
CA PRO A 588 17.67 18.20 -11.69
C PRO A 588 17.50 19.33 -10.67
N ARG A 589 16.91 20.47 -11.05
CA ARG A 589 16.63 21.58 -10.12
C ARG A 589 15.61 21.20 -9.06
N LEU A 590 14.76 20.19 -9.31
CA LEU A 590 13.79 19.69 -8.32
C LEU A 590 14.46 18.96 -7.15
N PHE A 591 15.78 18.71 -7.21
CA PHE A 591 16.55 18.20 -6.08
C PHE A 591 16.97 19.29 -5.09
N ARG A 592 16.72 20.57 -5.40
CA ARG A 592 17.04 21.72 -4.55
C ARG A 592 15.91 22.74 -4.64
N PRO A 593 14.93 22.76 -3.72
CA PRO A 593 14.89 22.07 -2.42
C PRO A 593 14.27 20.67 -2.49
N TYR A 594 14.96 19.66 -1.93
CA TYR A 594 14.45 18.29 -1.79
C TYR A 594 13.38 18.25 -0.68
N ASP A 595 12.24 17.63 -0.95
CA ASP A 595 11.16 17.41 0.01
C ASP A 595 10.73 15.94 -0.06
N SER A 596 10.76 15.25 1.08
CA SER A 596 10.45 13.82 1.21
C SER A 596 8.98 13.46 0.96
N SER A 597 8.09 14.46 0.87
CA SER A 597 6.66 14.26 0.62
C SER A 597 6.32 13.63 -0.75
N TRP A 598 7.29 13.47 -1.66
CA TRP A 598 7.07 12.74 -2.94
C TRP A 598 6.62 11.29 -2.76
N LYS A 599 6.83 10.71 -1.57
CA LYS A 599 6.43 9.35 -1.18
C LYS A 599 4.92 9.20 -0.91
N ASP A 600 4.16 10.31 -0.91
CA ASP A 600 2.77 10.31 -0.46
C ASP A 600 1.87 9.40 -1.33
N ASN A 601 1.05 8.59 -0.67
CA ASN A 601 0.15 7.61 -1.29
C ASN A 601 0.83 6.64 -2.29
N LEU A 602 2.12 6.30 -2.09
CA LEU A 602 2.85 5.38 -2.96
C LEU A 602 3.03 4.00 -2.32
N CYS A 603 2.03 3.13 -2.43
CA CYS A 603 2.05 1.80 -1.81
C CYS A 603 3.15 0.88 -2.34
N PHE A 604 3.51 0.97 -3.62
CA PHE A 604 4.57 0.13 -4.19
C PHE A 604 5.93 0.28 -3.51
N LEU A 605 6.21 1.42 -2.86
CA LEU A 605 7.44 1.63 -2.09
C LEU A 605 7.58 0.66 -0.91
N TYR A 606 6.48 0.05 -0.48
CA TYR A 606 6.43 -0.88 0.64
C TYR A 606 6.08 -2.30 0.21
N ALA A 607 5.80 -2.55 -1.08
CA ALA A 607 5.47 -3.86 -1.61
C ALA A 607 6.56 -4.89 -1.26
N GLY A 608 6.17 -5.99 -0.60
CA GLY A 608 7.08 -7.03 -0.15
C GLY A 608 7.88 -6.71 1.12
N THR A 609 7.41 -5.75 1.95
CA THR A 609 8.02 -5.41 3.26
C THR A 609 6.99 -5.57 4.39
N GLN A 610 7.45 -5.64 5.64
CA GLN A 610 6.56 -5.67 6.82
C GLN A 610 5.73 -4.38 7.00
N VAL A 611 6.11 -3.29 6.31
CA VAL A 611 5.38 -2.01 6.36
C VAL A 611 4.14 -2.02 5.47
N ALA A 612 4.10 -2.84 4.40
CA ALA A 612 2.96 -2.91 3.50
C ALA A 612 1.61 -3.05 4.23
N PRO A 613 1.43 -3.99 5.19
CA PRO A 613 0.15 -4.15 5.88
C PRO A 613 -0.27 -2.97 6.75
N LEU A 614 0.66 -2.10 7.15
CA LEU A 614 0.38 -0.92 7.97
C LEU A 614 -0.22 0.25 7.17
N LEU A 615 -0.18 0.19 5.84
CA LEU A 615 -0.76 1.23 4.99
C LEU A 615 -2.30 1.19 5.08
N SER A 616 -2.92 2.37 5.05
CA SER A 616 -4.38 2.52 5.01
C SER A 616 -4.97 1.80 3.79
N VAL A 617 -6.25 1.40 3.89
CA VAL A 617 -7.03 0.87 2.76
C VAL A 617 -6.93 1.85 1.59
N GLN A 618 -6.47 1.36 0.45
CA GLN A 618 -6.33 2.16 -0.75
C GLN A 618 -7.61 2.05 -1.55
N CYS A 619 -8.16 3.20 -1.95
CA CYS A 619 -9.32 3.27 -2.82
C CYS A 619 -8.94 3.62 -4.27
N ASP A 620 -7.73 4.15 -4.47
CA ASP A 620 -7.23 4.59 -5.76
C ASP A 620 -6.13 3.65 -6.27
N GLY A 621 -6.24 3.32 -7.55
CA GLY A 621 -5.24 2.51 -8.24
C GLY A 621 -3.95 3.32 -8.45
N GLU A 622 -2.84 2.82 -7.89
CA GLU A 622 -1.57 3.52 -8.01
C GLU A 622 -0.99 3.50 -9.45
N GLY A 623 -0.12 4.47 -9.71
CA GLY A 623 0.46 4.79 -11.02
C GLY A 623 1.65 3.93 -11.48
N PHE A 624 2.12 3.01 -10.63
CA PHE A 624 3.45 2.42 -10.76
C PHE A 624 3.38 0.89 -10.80
N SER A 625 4.49 0.28 -11.22
CA SER A 625 4.66 -1.17 -11.16
C SER A 625 5.21 -1.52 -9.78
N SER A 626 4.59 -2.48 -9.10
CA SER A 626 4.97 -2.92 -7.75
C SER A 626 6.16 -3.87 -7.70
N TRP A 627 6.80 -4.08 -8.85
CA TRP A 627 8.00 -4.88 -8.98
C TRP A 627 9.04 -4.20 -9.88
N VAL A 628 10.29 -4.61 -9.71
CA VAL A 628 11.43 -4.22 -10.55
C VAL A 628 12.11 -5.47 -11.11
N ALA A 629 12.78 -5.32 -12.25
CA ALA A 629 13.67 -6.33 -12.76
C ALA A 629 15.12 -6.01 -12.41
N VAL A 630 15.79 -6.92 -11.72
CA VAL A 630 17.23 -6.84 -11.45
C VAL A 630 17.86 -8.18 -11.79
N ASP A 631 18.98 -8.17 -12.51
CA ASP A 631 19.74 -9.39 -12.88
C ASP A 631 18.88 -10.52 -13.48
N HIS A 632 17.94 -10.19 -14.36
CA HIS A 632 17.00 -11.14 -14.99
C HIS A 632 15.98 -11.80 -14.04
N HIS A 633 15.80 -11.21 -12.86
CA HIS A 633 14.80 -11.60 -11.88
C HIS A 633 13.81 -10.48 -11.62
N ARG A 634 12.58 -10.83 -11.26
CA ARG A 634 11.61 -9.87 -10.72
C ARG A 634 11.70 -9.88 -9.19
N LEU A 635 11.69 -8.69 -8.59
CA LEU A 635 11.62 -8.46 -7.15
C LEU A 635 10.49 -7.48 -6.82
N PRO A 636 9.81 -7.61 -5.66
CA PRO A 636 8.92 -6.55 -5.17
C PRO A 636 9.70 -5.25 -5.03
N PHE A 637 9.07 -4.14 -5.43
CA PHE A 637 9.74 -2.85 -5.48
C PHE A 637 10.16 -2.40 -4.08
N GLY A 638 9.29 -2.56 -3.08
CA GLY A 638 9.59 -2.14 -1.71
C GLY A 638 10.75 -2.92 -1.09
N THR A 639 10.85 -4.22 -1.34
CA THR A 639 12.01 -5.02 -0.95
C THR A 639 13.32 -4.49 -1.55
N TYR A 640 13.32 -4.19 -2.86
CA TYR A 640 14.48 -3.59 -3.53
C TYR A 640 14.80 -2.19 -2.97
N PHE A 641 13.79 -1.35 -2.76
CA PHE A 641 13.92 0.01 -2.26
C PHE A 641 14.52 0.03 -0.85
N ARG A 642 13.97 -0.78 0.07
CA ARG A 642 14.52 -0.98 1.42
C ARG A 642 15.99 -1.42 1.35
N TRP A 643 16.30 -2.44 0.54
CA TRP A 643 17.68 -2.90 0.40
C TRP A 643 18.62 -1.80 -0.11
N ARG A 644 18.21 -1.04 -1.14
CA ARG A 644 19.02 0.07 -1.67
C ARG A 644 19.29 1.14 -0.63
N LEU A 645 18.27 1.52 0.14
CA LEU A 645 18.40 2.50 1.22
C LEU A 645 19.32 1.99 2.32
N ARG A 646 19.11 0.76 2.81
CA ARG A 646 19.98 0.13 3.82
C ARG A 646 21.43 0.08 3.35
N ARG A 647 21.68 -0.36 2.12
CA ARG A 647 23.03 -0.40 1.54
C ARG A 647 23.63 0.99 1.40
N GLY A 648 22.82 1.99 1.05
CA GLY A 648 23.26 3.39 0.98
C GLY A 648 23.67 3.94 2.35
N VAL A 649 22.89 3.66 3.40
CA VAL A 649 23.11 4.20 4.75
C VAL A 649 24.17 3.41 5.53
N LEU A 650 24.11 2.09 5.48
CA LEU A 650 24.87 1.16 6.33
C LEU A 650 25.99 0.43 5.58
N GLY A 651 26.09 0.56 4.25
CA GLY A 651 27.02 -0.26 3.48
C GLY A 651 26.67 -1.76 3.56
N TYR A 652 27.70 -2.60 3.70
CA TYR A 652 27.54 -4.06 3.82
C TYR A 652 27.29 -4.53 5.26
N THR A 653 27.38 -3.65 6.26
CA THR A 653 27.21 -4.02 7.68
C THR A 653 25.75 -3.98 8.15
N GLY A 654 24.79 -3.88 7.21
CA GLY A 654 23.37 -3.74 7.51
C GLY A 654 22.62 -5.06 7.74
N THR A 655 23.32 -6.19 7.78
CA THR A 655 22.71 -7.53 7.77
C THR A 655 22.40 -7.99 9.19
N PHE A 656 21.16 -8.41 9.44
CA PHE A 656 20.79 -8.95 10.75
C PHE A 656 21.28 -10.40 10.87
N THR A 657 22.21 -10.64 11.78
CA THR A 657 22.80 -11.97 12.01
C THR A 657 22.42 -12.56 13.36
N GLN A 658 22.17 -11.70 14.36
CA GLN A 658 21.87 -12.09 15.73
C GLN A 658 20.39 -12.40 15.95
N PRO A 659 20.03 -13.55 16.57
CA PRO A 659 18.62 -13.96 16.70
C PRO A 659 17.72 -12.96 17.40
N VAL A 660 18.16 -12.37 18.51
CA VAL A 660 17.34 -11.39 19.25
C VAL A 660 17.19 -10.08 18.49
N SER A 661 18.24 -9.62 17.80
CA SER A 661 18.15 -8.45 16.90
C SER A 661 17.13 -8.70 15.79
N ILE A 662 17.06 -9.92 15.24
CA ILE A 662 16.09 -10.30 14.20
C ILE A 662 14.67 -10.35 14.78
N GLN A 663 14.48 -10.91 15.97
CA GLN A 663 13.18 -10.95 16.65
C GLN A 663 12.65 -9.54 16.91
N TYR A 664 13.49 -8.65 17.43
CA TYR A 664 13.14 -7.25 17.60
C TYR A 664 12.81 -6.60 16.25
N ALA A 665 13.65 -6.78 15.23
CA ALA A 665 13.42 -6.22 13.90
C ALA A 665 12.10 -6.70 13.27
N ALA A 666 11.74 -7.97 13.45
CA ALA A 666 10.48 -8.52 12.97
C ALA A 666 9.27 -7.90 13.68
N TRP A 667 9.34 -7.73 15.01
CA TRP A 667 8.30 -7.05 15.79
C TRP A 667 8.20 -5.55 15.46
N ALA A 668 9.33 -4.89 15.26
CA ALA A 668 9.43 -3.46 15.00
C ALA A 668 9.23 -3.07 13.51
N ASN A 669 8.84 -4.03 12.66
CA ASN A 669 8.61 -3.89 11.21
C ASN A 669 9.82 -3.36 10.42
N LEU A 670 11.03 -3.77 10.80
CA LEU A 670 12.29 -3.32 10.20
C LEU A 670 12.77 -4.21 9.05
N LEU A 671 12.09 -5.34 8.77
CA LEU A 671 12.47 -6.35 7.76
C LEU A 671 11.85 -6.14 6.37
#